data_AF-A0A261C5S9-F1
#
_entry.id   AF-A0A261C5S9-F1
#
_cell.length_a   1.000
_cell.length_b   1.000
_cell.length_c   1.000
_cell.angle_alpha   90.00
_cell.angle_beta   90.00
_cell.angle_gamma   90.00
#
_symmetry.space_group_name_H-M   'P 1'
#
loop_
_entity.id
_entity.type
_entity.pdbx_description
1 polymer ?
#
loop_
_entity_poly.entity_id
_entity_poly.type
_entity_poly.pdbx_seq_one_letter_code
_entity_poly.pdbx_strand_id
1 'polypeptide(L)'
;MSWSPIGRPIRVGVFEYQPDAFNCFRDLPQKPCAKPGSEMEIISMVMKILDWQWEVIDTEKEFDVAKDFGHLQPDGSFSGVMGLLAKDKIDMCGLSLAISQDRMGYAHFTFPTRYYQQVYIIRNPPEHDFRNFVFAPFTTQMWLLLLASAMGVSTMRFICALYFDYRIGSKLSTYTSSLLETFGFMVNQGAQSSNGIPIMFLQGSLIASIMVITQYYQTFMNSLLTAPPSSHIPFYHQNELIELLLKKQTYLTYYLNVSLEATTDENEVNLKRAMMHNPLVIRDTEEELDAEMHKGGVFYSTDDVELLPAVVSVWEKEKGLIAIRDTTSIRSLTGFAFSISNKKLCKMFNKALLRILPGIPTIMSGPGYGTKKQAEDVTVQVKKIKLSMKTHLQQLFLIWMVGCAIAALVFVIEKSERLENTEGRPIRVGLFEHDPDAFNCFRRMPKKPCAKPGAEMEIISMVMKILDWQWEVIDTEKEFDVVNDFGNPKPDGNFSGIMGLLAEDKIDMSGLSMRITPARMAFAHFTFPIRYFQQVYIIKRPPENDFRNFVFAPFTTDMWLLLLATIMGVSTMRFACALYWDSRVGSKFNIYTSSVLETFGLMLKQRVQDPTVISTMLLEGFLIVAMMSIAQYYQTSMNSRLTAPPSSRIPFYHQNQLIELLLEKETYLTYYFNLSLEGSTEKNEYNIKRALAMNPIVVRAKEVDLIKEIQKGGVFYSTYDIEFLPQAVSVWDKRQGLTVIRDTTGILSYVAFGFSISNRKLCQMFNKALLKILPGIASITLGPGYGTKKQAEDITVQVKKTRLSFKKHLEQLFYIYLIGCGIAVVFFIIEKIFYRVRVLNRQKVYQVNRQESDVTPQCTFTPLPY
;
A
#
# COMPACT_ATOMS: atom_id res chain seq x y z
N MET A 1 -7.09 -25.81 -43.13
CA MET A 1 -5.81 -25.11 -43.35
C MET A 1 -5.65 -24.83 -44.84
N SER A 2 -6.10 -23.64 -45.24
CA SER A 2 -5.79 -23.00 -46.51
C SER A 2 -4.29 -22.72 -46.66
N TRP A 3 -3.82 -22.63 -47.91
CA TRP A 3 -2.47 -22.12 -48.20
C TRP A 3 -2.29 -20.73 -47.61
N SER A 4 -1.12 -20.44 -47.04
CA SER A 4 -0.83 -19.10 -46.53
C SER A 4 -0.84 -18.05 -47.67
N PRO A 5 -0.91 -16.75 -47.36
CA PRO A 5 -0.82 -15.68 -48.37
C PRO A 5 0.49 -15.63 -49.19
N ILE A 6 1.47 -16.49 -48.91
CA ILE A 6 2.70 -16.68 -49.71
C ILE A 6 2.60 -17.87 -50.69
N GLY A 7 1.51 -18.65 -50.68
CA GLY A 7 1.35 -19.83 -51.55
C GLY A 7 2.11 -21.09 -51.10
N ARG A 8 2.72 -21.08 -49.91
CA ARG A 8 3.41 -22.22 -49.27
C ARG A 8 3.17 -22.22 -47.74
N PRO A 9 3.57 -23.23 -46.95
CA PRO A 9 3.51 -23.15 -45.50
C PRO A 9 4.36 -21.99 -44.96
N ILE A 10 3.96 -21.41 -43.83
CA ILE A 10 4.77 -20.44 -43.09
C ILE A 10 5.79 -21.19 -42.23
N ARG A 11 7.07 -20.90 -42.41
CA ARG A 11 8.17 -21.46 -41.63
C ARG A 11 8.34 -20.67 -40.35
N VAL A 12 7.95 -21.27 -39.23
CA VAL A 12 8.07 -20.71 -37.88
C VAL A 12 9.34 -21.25 -37.24
N GLY A 13 10.39 -20.42 -37.15
CA GLY A 13 11.67 -20.79 -36.54
C GLY A 13 11.61 -20.81 -35.01
N VAL A 14 11.98 -21.92 -34.39
CA VAL A 14 11.90 -22.18 -32.94
C VAL A 14 13.14 -22.97 -32.49
N PHE A 15 13.61 -22.70 -31.28
CA PHE A 15 14.53 -23.57 -30.54
C PHE A 15 13.95 -23.86 -29.15
N GLU A 16 14.51 -24.82 -28.41
CA GLU A 16 14.00 -25.17 -27.08
C GLU A 16 14.32 -24.09 -26.03
N TYR A 17 13.26 -23.50 -25.48
CA TYR A 17 13.32 -22.38 -24.55
C TYR A 17 12.13 -22.44 -23.60
N GLN A 18 12.32 -23.03 -22.42
CA GLN A 18 11.23 -23.26 -21.46
C GLN A 18 10.98 -21.96 -20.65
N PRO A 19 9.72 -21.59 -20.38
CA PRO A 19 8.48 -22.35 -20.55
C PRO A 19 7.73 -22.09 -21.89
N ASP A 20 8.38 -21.47 -22.87
CA ASP A 20 7.72 -20.92 -24.06
C ASP A 20 7.70 -21.85 -25.28
N ALA A 21 8.71 -22.71 -25.39
CA ALA A 21 8.78 -23.85 -26.30
C ALA A 21 9.44 -25.06 -25.61
N PHE A 22 8.67 -26.12 -25.35
CA PHE A 22 9.16 -27.41 -24.85
C PHE A 22 9.36 -28.39 -26.02
N ASN A 23 10.36 -29.26 -25.96
CA ASN A 23 10.80 -30.21 -27.01
C ASN A 23 9.71 -30.71 -28.01
N CYS A 24 8.53 -31.11 -27.52
CA CYS A 24 7.42 -31.56 -28.38
C CYS A 24 6.84 -30.50 -29.35
N PHE A 25 7.27 -29.23 -29.29
CA PHE A 25 6.96 -28.22 -30.30
C PHE A 25 7.32 -28.72 -31.71
N ARG A 26 8.34 -29.58 -31.80
CA ARG A 26 8.90 -30.20 -33.01
C ARG A 26 7.90 -31.13 -33.73
N ASP A 27 6.83 -31.56 -33.06
CA ASP A 27 5.74 -32.34 -33.66
C ASP A 27 4.62 -31.46 -34.25
N LEU A 28 4.60 -30.14 -34.02
CA LEU A 28 3.56 -29.24 -34.51
C LEU A 28 3.75 -28.83 -35.98
N PRO A 29 2.65 -28.61 -36.74
CA PRO A 29 1.25 -28.89 -36.39
C PRO A 29 0.84 -30.35 -36.70
N GLN A 30 1.78 -31.24 -37.02
CA GLN A 30 1.54 -32.56 -37.60
C GLN A 30 0.92 -33.56 -36.60
N LYS A 31 1.27 -33.46 -35.31
CA LYS A 31 0.66 -34.20 -34.20
C LYS A 31 0.29 -33.23 -33.07
N PRO A 32 -0.72 -33.52 -32.25
CA PRO A 32 -1.03 -32.71 -31.07
C PRO A 32 -0.01 -32.95 -29.96
N CYS A 33 0.76 -31.93 -29.56
CA CYS A 33 1.39 -31.94 -28.23
C CYS A 33 0.44 -31.35 -27.18
N ALA A 34 0.40 -31.95 -26.00
CA ALA A 34 -0.38 -31.48 -24.85
C ALA A 34 0.28 -30.31 -24.09
N LYS A 35 1.58 -30.09 -24.25
CA LYS A 35 2.32 -28.95 -23.67
C LYS A 35 3.44 -28.44 -24.61
N PRO A 36 3.12 -27.81 -25.75
CA PRO A 36 4.13 -27.29 -26.67
C PRO A 36 4.94 -26.11 -26.12
N GLY A 37 4.43 -25.42 -25.09
CA GLY A 37 5.01 -24.20 -24.53
C GLY A 37 4.12 -23.00 -24.80
N SER A 38 4.18 -21.99 -23.94
CA SER A 38 3.12 -20.97 -23.89
C SER A 38 3.05 -20.11 -25.16
N GLU A 39 4.18 -19.81 -25.79
CA GLU A 39 4.22 -19.04 -27.03
C GLU A 39 3.85 -19.89 -28.25
N MET A 40 4.27 -21.16 -28.26
CA MET A 40 3.85 -22.13 -29.28
C MET A 40 2.34 -22.41 -29.23
N GLU A 41 1.71 -22.35 -28.06
CA GLU A 41 0.26 -22.47 -27.92
C GLU A 41 -0.46 -21.21 -28.44
N ILE A 42 0.04 -20.01 -28.12
CA ILE A 42 -0.47 -18.74 -28.69
C ILE A 42 -0.39 -18.77 -30.22
N ILE A 43 0.73 -19.20 -30.80
CA ILE A 43 0.90 -19.33 -32.26
C ILE A 43 -0.08 -20.36 -32.82
N SER A 44 -0.22 -21.53 -32.19
CA SER A 44 -1.15 -22.57 -32.62
C SER A 44 -2.59 -22.06 -32.64
N MET A 45 -3.00 -21.25 -31.66
CA MET A 45 -4.30 -20.58 -31.66
C MET A 45 -4.43 -19.57 -32.80
N VAL A 46 -3.43 -18.70 -33.03
CA VAL A 46 -3.49 -17.69 -34.11
C VAL A 46 -3.50 -18.33 -35.49
N MET A 47 -2.65 -19.32 -35.76
CA MET A 47 -2.62 -20.05 -37.04
C MET A 47 -3.94 -20.78 -37.31
N LYS A 48 -4.58 -21.32 -36.26
CA LYS A 48 -5.92 -21.93 -36.34
C LYS A 48 -7.04 -20.90 -36.60
N ILE A 49 -6.95 -19.69 -36.02
CA ILE A 49 -7.89 -18.58 -36.28
C ILE A 49 -7.76 -18.04 -37.72
N LEU A 50 -6.58 -18.15 -38.32
CA LEU A 50 -6.29 -17.74 -39.71
C LEU A 50 -6.50 -18.85 -40.74
N ASP A 51 -6.69 -20.09 -40.29
CA ASP A 51 -6.66 -21.33 -41.08
C ASP A 51 -5.44 -21.44 -42.02
N TRP A 52 -4.26 -21.09 -41.54
CA TRP A 52 -3.01 -21.11 -42.33
C TRP A 52 -2.26 -22.44 -42.20
N GLN A 53 -1.76 -22.96 -43.32
CA GLN A 53 -0.69 -23.96 -43.35
C GLN A 53 0.62 -23.37 -42.80
N TRP A 54 1.28 -24.07 -41.88
CA TRP A 54 2.55 -23.69 -41.27
C TRP A 54 3.37 -24.92 -40.89
N GLU A 55 4.67 -24.73 -40.73
CA GLU A 55 5.64 -25.76 -40.34
C GLU A 55 6.61 -25.18 -39.31
N VAL A 56 7.02 -25.97 -38.32
CA VAL A 56 8.03 -25.54 -37.34
C VAL A 56 9.41 -25.92 -37.84
N ILE A 57 10.29 -24.92 -37.89
CA ILE A 57 11.69 -25.07 -38.24
C ILE A 57 12.52 -25.03 -36.95
N ASP A 58 13.16 -26.15 -36.63
CA ASP A 58 14.03 -26.32 -35.46
C ASP A 58 15.38 -25.65 -35.74
N THR A 59 15.56 -24.39 -35.31
CA THR A 59 16.72 -23.57 -35.72
C THR A 59 18.05 -24.11 -35.18
N GLU A 60 17.98 -24.86 -34.07
CA GLU A 60 19.09 -25.62 -33.50
C GLU A 60 19.56 -26.72 -34.48
N LYS A 61 18.64 -27.48 -35.09
CA LYS A 61 18.99 -28.57 -36.01
C LYS A 61 19.23 -28.15 -37.46
N GLU A 62 18.54 -27.12 -37.96
CA GLU A 62 18.66 -26.70 -39.36
C GLU A 62 19.77 -25.66 -39.58
N PHE A 63 20.08 -24.84 -38.56
CA PHE A 63 20.98 -23.68 -38.71
C PHE A 63 22.08 -23.58 -37.63
N ASP A 64 22.19 -24.53 -36.69
CA ASP A 64 23.09 -24.46 -35.53
C ASP A 64 22.83 -23.21 -34.64
N VAL A 65 21.56 -22.78 -34.57
CA VAL A 65 21.10 -21.61 -33.80
C VAL A 65 20.21 -22.06 -32.64
N ALA A 66 20.85 -22.28 -31.49
CA ALA A 66 20.20 -22.53 -30.21
C ALA A 66 20.40 -21.35 -29.26
N LYS A 67 19.32 -20.87 -28.61
CA LYS A 67 19.32 -19.82 -27.56
C LYS A 67 19.85 -18.43 -27.95
N ASP A 68 20.39 -18.23 -29.15
CA ASP A 68 20.72 -16.90 -29.69
C ASP A 68 19.48 -16.23 -30.33
N PHE A 69 18.87 -15.30 -29.59
CA PHE A 69 17.80 -14.43 -30.08
C PHE A 69 18.28 -13.34 -31.05
N GLY A 70 19.59 -13.13 -31.17
CA GLY A 70 20.25 -12.32 -32.19
C GLY A 70 20.73 -10.95 -31.71
N HIS A 71 22.04 -10.74 -31.78
CA HIS A 71 22.75 -9.51 -31.47
C HIS A 71 23.19 -8.78 -32.75
N LEU A 72 23.27 -7.45 -32.71
CA LEU A 72 23.82 -6.65 -33.81
C LEU A 72 25.35 -6.76 -33.79
N GLN A 73 25.93 -7.25 -34.88
CA GLN A 73 27.37 -7.44 -35.06
C GLN A 73 28.03 -6.14 -35.58
N PRO A 74 29.36 -5.99 -35.41
CA PRO A 74 30.10 -4.82 -35.93
C PRO A 74 30.03 -4.63 -37.45
N ASP A 75 29.62 -5.65 -38.22
CA ASP A 75 29.40 -5.57 -39.67
C ASP A 75 28.00 -5.04 -40.05
N GLY A 76 27.14 -4.72 -39.07
CA GLY A 76 25.77 -4.27 -39.29
C GLY A 76 24.76 -5.38 -39.57
N SER A 77 25.14 -6.65 -39.44
CA SER A 77 24.25 -7.81 -39.53
C SER A 77 23.79 -8.30 -38.15
N PHE A 78 22.69 -9.06 -38.10
CA PHE A 78 22.25 -9.72 -36.87
C PHE A 78 22.69 -11.20 -36.81
N SER A 79 23.09 -11.66 -35.62
CA SER A 79 23.26 -13.07 -35.30
C SER A 79 21.92 -13.76 -35.02
N GLY A 80 21.97 -15.06 -34.72
CA GLY A 80 20.84 -15.80 -34.15
C GLY A 80 19.58 -15.83 -35.01
N VAL A 81 18.43 -16.04 -34.34
CA VAL A 81 17.12 -16.12 -35.01
C VAL A 81 16.72 -14.79 -35.66
N MET A 82 17.15 -13.66 -35.10
CA MET A 82 17.01 -12.35 -35.75
C MET A 82 17.78 -12.27 -37.09
N GLY A 83 18.96 -12.87 -37.16
CA GLY A 83 19.75 -13.02 -38.38
C GLY A 83 19.09 -13.94 -39.42
N LEU A 84 18.42 -15.00 -38.97
CA LEU A 84 17.63 -15.87 -39.85
C LEU A 84 16.40 -15.15 -40.42
N LEU A 85 15.72 -14.30 -39.63
CA LEU A 85 14.64 -13.42 -40.10
C LEU A 85 15.15 -12.37 -41.10
N ALA A 86 16.27 -11.71 -40.79
CA ALA A 86 16.86 -10.69 -41.66
C ALA A 86 17.33 -11.24 -43.02
N LYS A 87 17.62 -12.54 -43.09
CA LYS A 87 18.08 -13.26 -44.30
C LYS A 87 16.95 -14.06 -44.98
N ASP A 88 15.68 -13.83 -44.61
CA ASP A 88 14.47 -14.57 -45.09
C ASP A 88 14.58 -16.12 -44.98
N LYS A 89 15.47 -16.62 -44.10
CA LYS A 89 15.67 -18.06 -43.86
C LYS A 89 14.50 -18.71 -43.14
N ILE A 90 13.82 -17.95 -42.28
CA ILE A 90 12.52 -18.29 -41.67
C ILE A 90 11.55 -17.14 -41.90
N ASP A 91 10.25 -17.41 -41.90
CA ASP A 91 9.24 -16.39 -42.21
C ASP A 91 8.74 -15.67 -40.95
N MET A 92 8.81 -16.36 -39.81
CA MET A 92 8.38 -15.92 -38.48
C MET A 92 9.28 -16.57 -37.41
N CYS A 93 9.61 -15.85 -36.34
CA CYS A 93 10.16 -16.43 -35.10
C CYS A 93 9.00 -16.89 -34.21
N GLY A 94 9.03 -18.13 -33.74
CA GLY A 94 8.00 -18.70 -32.88
C GLY A 94 8.15 -18.39 -31.40
N LEU A 95 9.26 -17.74 -31.02
CA LEU A 95 9.44 -17.11 -29.71
C LEU A 95 9.28 -15.59 -29.85
N SER A 96 8.82 -14.91 -28.80
CA SER A 96 8.76 -13.44 -28.81
C SER A 96 10.16 -12.83 -28.72
N LEU A 97 10.38 -11.77 -29.50
CA LEU A 97 11.63 -11.02 -29.51
C LEU A 97 11.41 -9.64 -28.90
N ALA A 98 12.38 -9.14 -28.13
CA ALA A 98 12.35 -7.77 -27.62
C ALA A 98 12.37 -6.76 -28.79
N ILE A 99 11.41 -5.84 -28.77
CA ILE A 99 11.11 -4.86 -29.82
C ILE A 99 12.04 -3.64 -29.65
N SER A 100 13.28 -3.74 -30.15
CA SER A 100 14.21 -2.59 -30.20
C SER A 100 14.07 -1.78 -31.50
N GLN A 101 14.51 -0.52 -31.47
CA GLN A 101 14.53 0.36 -32.65
C GLN A 101 15.43 -0.21 -33.77
N ASP A 102 16.51 -0.90 -33.41
CA ASP A 102 17.46 -1.50 -34.34
C ASP A 102 16.86 -2.75 -34.98
N ARG A 103 16.28 -3.65 -34.18
CA ARG A 103 15.63 -4.87 -34.69
C ARG A 103 14.43 -4.54 -35.59
N MET A 104 13.68 -3.46 -35.32
CA MET A 104 12.60 -2.99 -36.21
C MET A 104 13.07 -2.56 -37.61
N GLY A 105 14.37 -2.35 -37.83
CA GLY A 105 14.95 -2.16 -39.16
C GLY A 105 15.01 -3.44 -40.01
N TYR A 106 15.08 -4.61 -39.37
CA TYR A 106 15.41 -5.89 -40.01
C TYR A 106 14.31 -6.97 -39.82
N ALA A 107 13.27 -6.70 -39.02
CA ALA A 107 12.09 -7.57 -38.88
C ALA A 107 10.79 -6.77 -38.66
N HIS A 108 9.65 -7.45 -38.76
CA HIS A 108 8.33 -6.88 -38.58
C HIS A 108 7.58 -7.53 -37.41
N PHE A 109 7.60 -6.82 -36.29
CA PHE A 109 7.02 -7.24 -35.03
C PHE A 109 5.49 -7.14 -34.98
N THR A 110 4.88 -8.06 -34.25
CA THR A 110 3.48 -8.01 -33.85
C THR A 110 3.22 -6.89 -32.82
N PHE A 111 1.96 -6.70 -32.44
CA PHE A 111 1.63 -6.03 -31.19
C PHE A 111 2.34 -6.74 -30.03
N PRO A 112 2.79 -6.01 -29.00
CA PRO A 112 3.47 -6.63 -27.86
C PRO A 112 2.53 -7.62 -27.18
N THR A 113 3.06 -8.82 -26.90
CA THR A 113 2.35 -9.91 -26.22
C THR A 113 2.69 -9.98 -24.74
N ARG A 114 3.82 -9.37 -24.33
CA ARG A 114 4.33 -9.35 -22.94
C ARG A 114 5.03 -8.05 -22.61
N TYR A 115 5.20 -7.81 -21.31
CA TYR A 115 5.90 -6.65 -20.75
C TYR A 115 6.91 -7.13 -19.71
N TYR A 116 8.20 -7.12 -20.06
CA TYR A 116 9.26 -7.48 -19.12
C TYR A 116 9.77 -6.24 -18.38
N GLN A 117 10.08 -6.39 -17.09
CA GLN A 117 10.80 -5.39 -16.30
C GLN A 117 11.98 -6.02 -15.58
N GLN A 118 12.90 -5.17 -15.11
CA GLN A 118 14.05 -5.62 -14.32
C GLN A 118 13.61 -6.11 -12.94
N VAL A 119 14.14 -7.27 -12.55
CA VAL A 119 13.82 -7.97 -11.32
C VAL A 119 15.10 -8.39 -10.63
N TYR A 120 15.15 -8.15 -9.32
CA TYR A 120 16.26 -8.55 -8.46
C TYR A 120 15.75 -9.60 -7.49
N ILE A 121 16.29 -10.82 -7.57
CA ILE A 121 15.90 -11.93 -6.71
C ILE A 121 16.91 -12.03 -5.56
N ILE A 122 16.38 -12.09 -4.34
CA ILE A 122 17.14 -12.20 -3.10
C ILE A 122 16.50 -13.21 -2.15
N ARG A 123 17.26 -13.67 -1.17
CA ARG A 123 16.72 -14.34 0.02
C ARG A 123 15.83 -13.38 0.80
N ASN A 124 14.66 -13.84 1.26
CA ASN A 124 13.80 -13.06 2.15
C ASN A 124 14.56 -12.69 3.44
N PRO A 125 14.68 -11.39 3.81
CA PRO A 125 15.40 -11.00 5.01
C PRO A 125 14.78 -11.66 6.26
N PRO A 126 15.58 -12.29 7.14
CA PRO A 126 15.04 -13.02 8.29
C PRO A 126 14.27 -12.09 9.24
N GLU A 127 13.13 -12.55 9.71
CA GLU A 127 12.36 -11.85 10.74
C GLU A 127 13.22 -11.61 11.99
N HIS A 128 13.32 -10.36 12.44
CA HIS A 128 14.06 -10.04 13.65
C HIS A 128 13.32 -10.55 14.89
N ASP A 129 13.92 -11.50 15.62
CA ASP A 129 13.37 -12.02 16.88
C ASP A 129 13.16 -10.89 17.91
N PHE A 130 11.89 -10.53 18.13
CA PHE A 130 11.51 -9.30 18.85
C PHE A 130 11.77 -9.34 20.37
N ARG A 131 12.26 -10.45 20.94
CA ARG A 131 12.41 -10.65 22.40
C ARG A 131 13.10 -9.51 23.16
N ASN A 132 14.05 -8.81 22.53
CA ASN A 132 14.80 -7.71 23.12
C ASN A 132 14.22 -6.30 22.84
N PHE A 133 12.96 -6.18 22.39
CA PHE A 133 12.36 -4.90 21.99
C PHE A 133 12.44 -3.80 23.07
N VAL A 134 12.38 -4.16 24.36
CA VAL A 134 12.42 -3.22 25.50
C VAL A 134 13.69 -2.37 25.51
N PHE A 135 14.83 -2.96 25.12
CA PHE A 135 16.13 -2.30 25.09
C PHE A 135 16.47 -1.67 23.72
N ALA A 136 15.73 -2.02 22.66
CA ALA A 136 15.96 -1.56 21.30
C ALA A 136 15.93 -0.03 21.03
N PRO A 137 15.20 0.82 21.79
CA PRO A 137 15.13 2.27 21.53
C PRO A 137 16.44 3.05 21.76
N PHE A 138 17.36 2.50 22.56
CA PHE A 138 18.63 3.13 22.90
C PHE A 138 19.81 2.19 22.66
N THR A 139 21.01 2.74 22.44
CA THR A 139 22.23 1.94 22.38
C THR A 139 22.67 1.51 23.78
N THR A 140 23.46 0.43 23.89
CA THR A 140 24.05 -0.03 25.16
C THR A 140 24.86 1.06 25.86
N GLN A 141 25.60 1.87 25.08
CA GLN A 141 26.30 3.07 25.58
C GLN A 141 25.34 4.07 26.24
N MET A 142 24.19 4.33 25.62
CA MET A 142 23.23 5.30 26.16
C MET A 142 22.49 4.75 27.40
N TRP A 143 22.17 3.45 27.43
CA TRP A 143 21.67 2.79 28.65
C TRP A 143 22.65 2.89 29.83
N LEU A 144 23.95 2.69 29.58
CA LEU A 144 25.00 2.86 30.59
C LEU A 144 25.12 4.30 31.07
N LEU A 145 24.97 5.30 30.19
CA LEU A 145 24.96 6.72 30.56
C LEU A 145 23.71 7.11 31.37
N LEU A 146 22.53 6.56 31.05
CA LEU A 146 21.31 6.73 31.84
C LEU A 146 21.47 6.14 33.25
N LEU A 147 22.08 4.95 33.38
CA LEU A 147 22.35 4.33 34.67
C LEU A 147 23.42 5.09 35.47
N ALA A 148 24.50 5.54 34.82
CA ALA A 148 25.55 6.33 35.47
C ALA A 148 25.03 7.68 35.99
N SER A 149 24.16 8.36 35.22
CA SER A 149 23.52 9.60 35.65
C SER A 149 22.48 9.38 36.75
N ALA A 150 21.73 8.28 36.74
CA ALA A 150 20.86 7.89 37.87
C ALA A 150 21.68 7.76 39.17
N MET A 151 22.78 7.01 39.13
CA MET A 151 23.65 6.80 40.29
C MET A 151 24.30 8.10 40.77
N GLY A 152 24.80 8.93 39.85
CA GLY A 152 25.41 10.24 40.18
C GLY A 152 24.43 11.24 40.80
N VAL A 153 23.16 11.24 40.36
CA VAL A 153 22.12 12.08 40.96
C VAL A 153 21.71 11.55 42.34
N SER A 154 21.61 10.23 42.51
CA SER A 154 21.31 9.63 43.82
C SER A 154 22.43 9.85 44.84
N THR A 155 23.71 9.81 44.44
CA THR A 155 24.82 10.12 45.36
C THR A 155 24.88 11.62 45.68
N MET A 156 24.64 12.50 44.70
CA MET A 156 24.51 13.95 44.95
C MET A 156 23.36 14.26 45.91
N ARG A 157 22.18 13.63 45.72
CA ARG A 157 21.02 13.76 46.63
C ARG A 157 21.35 13.30 48.05
N PHE A 158 22.04 12.17 48.19
CA PHE A 158 22.51 11.66 49.47
C PHE A 158 23.51 12.61 50.16
N ILE A 159 24.45 13.19 49.42
CA ILE A 159 25.41 14.20 49.94
C ILE A 159 24.66 15.46 50.40
N CYS A 160 23.69 15.95 49.64
CA CYS A 160 22.85 17.08 50.06
C CYS A 160 21.99 16.75 51.30
N ALA A 161 21.42 15.56 51.38
CA ALA A 161 20.65 15.12 52.56
C ALA A 161 21.53 15.08 53.82
N LEU A 162 22.75 14.56 53.73
CA LEU A 162 23.73 14.57 54.82
C LEU A 162 24.17 15.99 55.26
N TYR A 163 24.00 17.00 54.40
CA TYR A 163 24.41 18.38 54.68
C TYR A 163 23.27 19.25 55.23
N PHE A 164 22.02 19.00 54.82
CA PHE A 164 20.85 19.81 55.21
C PHE A 164 19.93 19.14 56.26
N ASP A 165 19.77 17.81 56.23
CA ASP A 165 18.88 17.09 57.16
C ASP A 165 19.67 16.36 58.26
N TYR A 166 19.94 17.07 59.35
CA TYR A 166 20.62 16.52 60.54
C TYR A 166 19.76 15.52 61.35
N ARG A 167 18.54 15.18 60.91
CA ARG A 167 17.60 14.36 61.71
C ARG A 167 17.09 13.11 60.98
N ILE A 168 17.30 11.99 61.67
CA ILE A 168 16.62 10.68 61.54
C ILE A 168 17.09 9.80 60.38
N GLY A 169 17.44 8.55 60.74
CA GLY A 169 17.80 7.47 59.81
C GLY A 169 19.17 6.86 60.09
N SER A 170 19.34 5.58 59.76
CA SER A 170 20.67 5.01 59.55
C SER A 170 21.19 5.50 58.20
N LYS A 171 22.50 5.73 58.06
CA LYS A 171 23.09 6.21 56.79
C LYS A 171 22.73 5.34 55.58
N LEU A 172 22.56 4.03 55.81
CA LEU A 172 22.11 3.07 54.79
C LEU A 172 20.63 3.28 54.40
N SER A 173 19.74 3.58 55.35
CA SER A 173 18.34 3.91 55.09
C SER A 173 18.20 5.21 54.29
N THR A 174 18.97 6.25 54.62
CA THR A 174 18.96 7.52 53.89
C THR A 174 19.47 7.34 52.45
N TYR A 175 20.49 6.49 52.24
CA TYR A 175 21.02 6.17 50.92
C TYR A 175 20.03 5.34 50.07
N THR A 176 19.43 4.29 50.64
CA THR A 176 18.44 3.45 49.95
C THR A 176 17.16 4.21 49.63
N SER A 177 16.70 5.11 50.51
CA SER A 177 15.61 6.04 50.21
C SER A 177 15.97 6.97 49.04
N SER A 178 17.18 7.54 49.04
CA SER A 178 17.65 8.41 47.95
C SER A 178 17.68 7.70 46.59
N LEU A 179 18.07 6.42 46.58
CA LEU A 179 18.05 5.56 45.39
C LEU A 179 16.61 5.28 44.93
N LEU A 180 15.71 4.90 45.85
CA LEU A 180 14.32 4.57 45.55
C LEU A 180 13.54 5.78 45.00
N GLU A 181 13.74 6.98 45.58
CA GLU A 181 13.17 8.22 45.05
C GLU A 181 13.72 8.55 43.65
N THR A 182 15.04 8.41 43.44
CA THR A 182 15.67 8.69 42.14
C THR A 182 15.17 7.73 41.05
N PHE A 183 14.97 6.46 41.39
CA PHE A 183 14.33 5.48 40.52
C PHE A 183 12.84 5.79 40.28
N GLY A 184 12.11 6.22 41.32
CA GLY A 184 10.73 6.68 41.23
C GLY A 184 10.56 7.83 40.22
N PHE A 185 11.46 8.82 40.23
CA PHE A 185 11.46 9.90 39.24
C PHE A 185 11.67 9.37 37.81
N MET A 186 12.57 8.40 37.60
CA MET A 186 12.77 7.77 36.27
C MET A 186 11.56 6.99 35.76
N VAL A 187 10.68 6.53 36.66
CA VAL A 187 9.40 5.87 36.34
C VAL A 187 8.23 6.88 36.27
N ASN A 188 8.51 8.18 36.39
CA ASN A 188 7.54 9.29 36.45
C ASN A 188 6.54 9.19 37.64
N GLN A 189 7.02 8.74 38.81
CA GLN A 189 6.28 8.86 40.07
C GLN A 189 6.35 10.29 40.63
N GLY A 190 5.31 10.71 41.36
CA GLY A 190 5.16 12.08 41.85
C GLY A 190 6.11 12.47 42.98
N ALA A 191 6.59 13.72 42.96
CA ALA A 191 7.54 14.25 43.94
C ALA A 191 6.88 14.78 45.23
N GLN A 192 7.59 14.66 46.36
CA GLN A 192 7.43 15.53 47.52
C GLN A 192 8.42 16.70 47.45
N SER A 193 8.05 17.84 48.04
CA SER A 193 8.88 19.04 48.10
C SER A 193 10.06 18.85 49.05
N SER A 194 11.30 18.86 48.53
CA SER A 194 12.50 18.95 49.36
C SER A 194 12.79 20.39 49.78
N ASN A 195 13.06 20.61 51.07
CA ASN A 195 13.39 21.93 51.61
C ASN A 195 14.83 22.34 51.27
N GLY A 196 15.07 22.82 50.05
CA GLY A 196 16.37 23.36 49.65
C GLY A 196 16.42 23.80 48.19
N ILE A 197 16.69 25.07 47.95
CA ILE A 197 16.73 25.68 46.60
C ILE A 197 17.66 24.91 45.63
N PRO A 198 18.89 24.50 46.01
CA PRO A 198 19.75 23.72 45.10
C PRO A 198 19.16 22.35 44.74
N ILE A 199 18.49 21.69 45.68
CA ILE A 199 17.85 20.38 45.47
C ILE A 199 16.66 20.52 44.53
N MET A 200 15.87 21.60 44.66
CA MET A 200 14.74 21.88 43.77
C MET A 200 15.17 22.13 42.32
N PHE A 201 16.27 22.86 42.08
CA PHE A 201 16.81 23.04 40.72
C PHE A 201 17.40 21.74 40.14
N LEU A 202 18.07 20.92 40.97
CA LEU A 202 18.58 19.61 40.57
C LEU A 202 17.42 18.65 40.21
N GLN A 203 16.36 18.61 41.02
CA GLN A 203 15.15 17.83 40.74
C GLN A 203 14.41 18.34 39.49
N GLY A 204 14.25 19.65 39.33
CA GLY A 204 13.53 20.24 38.20
C GLY A 204 14.22 19.93 36.86
N SER A 205 15.55 20.06 36.80
CA SER A 205 16.35 19.70 35.62
C SER A 205 16.37 18.18 35.35
N LEU A 206 16.41 17.36 36.41
CA LEU A 206 16.25 15.90 36.30
C LEU A 206 14.89 15.52 35.70
N ILE A 207 13.79 16.04 36.26
CA ILE A 207 12.42 15.73 35.83
C ILE A 207 12.20 16.17 34.38
N ALA A 208 12.63 17.39 34.01
CA ALA A 208 12.55 17.86 32.62
C ALA A 208 13.32 16.93 31.65
N SER A 209 14.52 16.48 32.03
CA SER A 209 15.33 15.56 31.22
C SER A 209 14.66 14.20 31.08
N ILE A 210 14.16 13.64 32.18
CA ILE A 210 13.45 12.35 32.20
C ILE A 210 12.16 12.42 31.38
N MET A 211 11.39 13.50 31.44
CA MET A 211 10.17 13.66 30.63
C MET A 211 10.50 13.63 29.13
N VAL A 212 11.58 14.29 28.68
CA VAL A 212 12.02 14.24 27.28
C VAL A 212 12.47 12.82 26.88
N ILE A 213 13.25 12.14 27.73
CA ILE A 213 13.75 10.78 27.48
C ILE A 213 12.58 9.77 27.45
N THR A 214 11.62 9.88 28.36
CA THR A 214 10.41 9.04 28.42
C THR A 214 9.52 9.31 27.20
N GLN A 215 9.30 10.57 26.82
CA GLN A 215 8.52 10.94 25.65
C GLN A 215 9.16 10.40 24.36
N TYR A 216 10.49 10.43 24.25
CA TYR A 216 11.20 9.81 23.13
C TYR A 216 11.03 8.28 23.13
N TYR A 217 11.26 7.61 24.27
CA TYR A 217 11.11 6.17 24.42
C TYR A 217 9.69 5.71 24.05
N GLN A 218 8.66 6.38 24.56
CA GLN A 218 7.26 6.15 24.20
C GLN A 218 7.00 6.37 22.71
N THR A 219 7.54 7.43 22.10
CA THR A 219 7.34 7.73 20.67
C THR A 219 7.99 6.67 19.78
N PHE A 220 9.20 6.22 20.11
CA PHE A 220 9.88 5.12 19.43
C PHE A 220 9.08 3.81 19.58
N MET A 221 8.69 3.45 20.80
CA MET A 221 7.89 2.26 21.09
C MET A 221 6.55 2.26 20.37
N ASN A 222 5.86 3.39 20.31
CA ASN A 222 4.63 3.53 19.53
C ASN A 222 4.90 3.30 18.03
N SER A 223 5.98 3.83 17.46
CA SER A 223 6.32 3.61 16.03
C SER A 223 6.78 2.17 15.71
N LEU A 224 7.24 1.43 16.73
CA LEU A 224 7.64 0.04 16.61
C LEU A 224 6.41 -0.90 16.71
N LEU A 225 5.43 -0.57 17.57
CA LEU A 225 4.21 -1.35 17.79
C LEU A 225 3.02 -1.00 16.86
N THR A 226 3.07 0.15 16.16
CA THR A 226 2.00 0.56 15.20
C THR A 226 2.26 0.07 13.78
N ALA A 227 3.51 -0.30 13.45
CA ALA A 227 3.83 -0.96 12.19
C ALA A 227 3.75 -2.49 12.40
N PRO A 228 3.25 -3.27 11.43
CA PRO A 228 3.40 -4.72 11.48
C PRO A 228 4.89 -5.11 11.43
N PRO A 229 5.25 -6.30 11.92
CA PRO A 229 6.58 -6.86 11.68
C PRO A 229 6.71 -7.13 10.16
N SER A 230 7.61 -6.41 9.50
CA SER A 230 7.92 -6.61 8.08
C SER A 230 9.43 -6.76 7.90
N SER A 231 9.85 -7.64 7.01
CA SER A 231 11.25 -7.77 6.60
C SER A 231 11.76 -6.44 6.03
N HIS A 232 12.97 -6.02 6.43
CA HIS A 232 13.60 -4.83 5.86
C HIS A 232 14.29 -5.20 4.55
N ILE A 233 13.59 -5.03 3.44
CA ILE A 233 14.17 -5.22 2.11
C ILE A 233 15.32 -4.22 1.89
N PRO A 234 16.49 -4.66 1.40
CA PRO A 234 17.69 -3.84 1.37
C PRO A 234 17.68 -2.71 0.33
N PHE A 235 16.92 -2.86 -0.77
CA PHE A 235 16.80 -1.89 -1.86
C PHE A 235 15.50 -2.12 -2.66
N TYR A 236 15.02 -1.11 -3.38
CA TYR A 236 13.91 -1.18 -4.32
C TYR A 236 14.28 -0.77 -5.75
N HIS A 237 15.41 -0.08 -5.94
CA HIS A 237 15.84 0.48 -7.22
C HIS A 237 17.30 0.17 -7.56
N GLN A 238 17.65 0.14 -8.84
CA GLN A 238 19.00 -0.13 -9.35
C GLN A 238 20.06 0.80 -8.72
N ASN A 239 19.74 2.08 -8.49
CA ASN A 239 20.63 3.05 -7.83
C ASN A 239 21.05 2.60 -6.42
N GLU A 240 20.09 2.11 -5.63
CA GLU A 240 20.33 1.65 -4.25
C GLU A 240 21.15 0.35 -4.24
N LEU A 241 20.88 -0.55 -5.20
CA LEU A 241 21.69 -1.76 -5.41
C LEU A 241 23.14 -1.40 -5.78
N ILE A 242 23.36 -0.43 -6.69
CA ILE A 242 24.69 0.07 -7.05
C ILE A 242 25.43 0.62 -5.82
N GLU A 243 24.76 1.36 -4.93
CA GLU A 243 25.33 1.80 -3.66
C GLU A 243 25.75 0.62 -2.75
N LEU A 244 24.94 -0.44 -2.65
CA LEU A 244 25.26 -1.63 -1.85
C LEU A 244 26.43 -2.44 -2.45
N LEU A 245 26.50 -2.54 -3.78
CA LEU A 245 27.60 -3.18 -4.50
C LEU A 245 28.92 -2.43 -4.29
N LEU A 246 28.91 -1.09 -4.41
CA LEU A 246 30.09 -0.25 -4.15
C LEU A 246 30.57 -0.36 -2.69
N LYS A 247 29.64 -0.52 -1.73
CA LYS A 247 29.97 -0.72 -0.30
C LYS A 247 30.34 -2.16 0.05
N LYS A 248 30.33 -3.09 -0.91
CA LYS A 248 30.52 -4.54 -0.73
C LYS A 248 29.60 -5.16 0.33
N GLN A 249 28.38 -4.65 0.44
CA GLN A 249 27.32 -5.17 1.33
C GLN A 249 26.48 -6.27 0.68
N THR A 250 26.59 -6.39 -0.65
CA THR A 250 26.00 -7.45 -1.48
C THR A 250 26.92 -7.67 -2.69
N TYR A 251 26.70 -8.71 -3.48
CA TYR A 251 27.34 -8.96 -4.77
C TYR A 251 26.29 -9.42 -5.79
N LEU A 252 26.56 -9.22 -7.08
CA LEU A 252 25.72 -9.79 -8.15
C LEU A 252 26.15 -11.24 -8.41
N THR A 253 25.18 -12.11 -8.66
CA THR A 253 25.40 -13.50 -9.12
C THR A 253 24.52 -13.82 -10.34
N TYR A 254 24.94 -14.75 -11.20
CA TYR A 254 24.25 -15.06 -12.47
C TYR A 254 24.58 -16.47 -12.99
N TYR A 255 23.70 -17.01 -13.84
CA TYR A 255 23.76 -18.39 -14.36
C TYR A 255 24.45 -18.55 -15.74
N LEU A 256 24.88 -17.45 -16.36
CA LEU A 256 25.38 -17.35 -17.74
C LEU A 256 26.02 -15.96 -17.94
N ASN A 257 26.72 -15.73 -19.07
CA ASN A 257 27.31 -14.42 -19.35
C ASN A 257 26.28 -13.50 -20.05
N VAL A 258 25.75 -12.50 -19.34
CA VAL A 258 24.68 -11.60 -19.81
C VAL A 258 25.02 -10.13 -19.55
N SER A 259 24.68 -9.26 -20.50
CA SER A 259 24.72 -7.81 -20.33
C SER A 259 23.62 -7.34 -19.39
N LEU A 260 23.96 -6.83 -18.21
CA LEU A 260 23.00 -6.11 -17.36
C LEU A 260 22.54 -4.83 -18.07
N GLU A 261 21.23 -4.61 -18.13
CA GLU A 261 20.65 -3.40 -18.70
C GLU A 261 20.65 -2.28 -17.65
N ALA A 262 21.16 -1.11 -18.02
CA ALA A 262 21.10 0.08 -17.17
C ALA A 262 19.74 0.78 -17.32
N THR A 263 19.20 1.31 -16.22
CA THR A 263 18.00 2.17 -16.23
C THR A 263 18.25 3.55 -16.84
N THR A 264 19.50 4.04 -16.80
CA THR A 264 19.95 5.33 -17.36
C THR A 264 21.43 5.25 -17.75
N ASP A 265 21.88 6.13 -18.64
CA ASP A 265 23.29 6.25 -19.06
C ASP A 265 24.23 6.46 -17.86
N GLU A 266 23.80 7.23 -16.85
CA GLU A 266 24.53 7.41 -15.60
C GLU A 266 24.65 6.09 -14.81
N ASN A 267 23.56 5.33 -14.73
CA ASN A 267 23.57 4.02 -14.09
C ASN A 267 24.43 3.01 -14.86
N GLU A 268 24.58 3.12 -16.18
CA GLU A 268 25.50 2.29 -16.96
C GLU A 268 26.95 2.54 -16.53
N VAL A 269 27.36 3.80 -16.42
CA VAL A 269 28.70 4.20 -15.95
C VAL A 269 28.92 3.81 -14.48
N ASN A 270 27.93 4.02 -13.62
CA ASN A 270 28.03 3.70 -12.19
C ASN A 270 28.02 2.17 -11.94
N LEU A 271 27.25 1.39 -12.70
CA LEU A 271 27.23 -0.08 -12.65
C LEU A 271 28.55 -0.66 -13.16
N LYS A 272 29.08 -0.18 -14.28
CA LYS A 272 30.42 -0.56 -14.77
C LYS A 272 31.51 -0.28 -13.73
N ARG A 273 31.45 0.87 -13.03
CA ARG A 273 32.35 1.19 -11.90
C ARG A 273 32.16 0.22 -10.72
N ALA A 274 30.92 -0.13 -10.37
CA ALA A 274 30.61 -1.06 -9.30
C ALA A 274 31.14 -2.48 -9.61
N MET A 275 30.93 -2.98 -10.83
CA MET A 275 31.40 -4.30 -11.27
C MET A 275 32.94 -4.42 -11.28
N MET A 276 33.68 -3.34 -11.59
CA MET A 276 35.14 -3.33 -11.41
C MET A 276 35.58 -3.36 -9.94
N HIS A 277 34.77 -2.87 -9.02
CA HIS A 277 35.09 -2.87 -7.59
C HIS A 277 34.63 -4.15 -6.87
N ASN A 278 33.58 -4.79 -7.38
CA ASN A 278 32.87 -5.93 -6.80
C ASN A 278 32.37 -6.84 -7.96
N PRO A 279 33.17 -7.83 -8.39
CA PRO A 279 32.94 -8.57 -9.63
C PRO A 279 31.74 -9.53 -9.57
N LEU A 280 31.17 -9.81 -10.74
CA LEU A 280 30.04 -10.72 -10.93
C LEU A 280 30.41 -12.17 -10.58
N VAL A 281 29.59 -12.83 -9.77
CA VAL A 281 29.79 -14.24 -9.36
C VAL A 281 28.95 -15.16 -10.24
N ILE A 282 29.55 -15.67 -11.32
CA ILE A 282 28.88 -16.59 -12.26
C ILE A 282 28.87 -18.02 -11.67
N ARG A 283 27.80 -18.78 -11.94
CA ARG A 283 27.63 -20.21 -11.62
C ARG A 283 27.05 -20.97 -12.80
N ASP A 284 27.38 -22.26 -12.89
CA ASP A 284 27.02 -23.13 -14.01
C ASP A 284 25.79 -24.00 -13.70
N THR A 285 25.24 -23.91 -12.48
CA THR A 285 24.02 -24.61 -12.03
C THR A 285 23.07 -23.69 -11.25
N GLU A 286 21.77 -23.95 -11.33
CA GLU A 286 20.76 -23.22 -10.54
C GLU A 286 20.89 -23.48 -9.03
N GLU A 287 21.31 -24.69 -8.64
CA GLU A 287 21.51 -25.08 -7.24
C GLU A 287 22.65 -24.27 -6.57
N GLU A 288 23.73 -24.01 -7.31
CA GLU A 288 24.80 -23.12 -6.84
C GLU A 288 24.36 -21.65 -6.82
N LEU A 289 23.55 -21.21 -7.79
CA LEU A 289 22.99 -19.85 -7.81
C LEU A 289 22.10 -19.60 -6.58
N ASP A 290 21.22 -20.55 -6.24
CA ASP A 290 20.41 -20.53 -5.02
C ASP A 290 21.28 -20.49 -3.77
N ALA A 291 22.39 -21.25 -3.75
CA ALA A 291 23.35 -21.24 -2.65
C ALA A 291 24.11 -19.90 -2.53
N GLU A 292 24.40 -19.20 -3.63
CA GLU A 292 24.96 -17.83 -3.60
C GLU A 292 23.93 -16.79 -3.14
N MET A 293 22.67 -16.86 -3.61
CA MET A 293 21.59 -16.01 -3.09
C MET A 293 21.39 -16.20 -1.58
N HIS A 294 21.53 -17.45 -1.09
CA HIS A 294 21.44 -17.76 0.34
C HIS A 294 22.56 -17.15 1.19
N LYS A 295 23.73 -16.84 0.60
CA LYS A 295 24.87 -16.15 1.23
C LYS A 295 24.75 -14.62 1.20
N GLY A 296 23.78 -14.07 0.45
CA GLY A 296 23.60 -12.63 0.25
C GLY A 296 23.97 -12.14 -1.15
N GLY A 297 24.08 -13.02 -2.14
CA GLY A 297 24.10 -12.63 -3.55
C GLY A 297 22.74 -12.11 -4.03
N VAL A 298 22.76 -11.20 -4.99
CA VAL A 298 21.58 -10.70 -5.72
C VAL A 298 21.63 -11.28 -7.13
N PHE A 299 20.60 -12.03 -7.51
CA PHE A 299 20.42 -12.47 -8.90
C PHE A 299 19.65 -11.41 -9.68
N TYR A 300 20.20 -10.95 -10.80
CA TYR A 300 19.51 -10.06 -11.75
C TYR A 300 18.70 -10.90 -12.74
N SER A 301 17.51 -10.46 -13.09
CA SER A 301 16.70 -11.06 -14.15
C SER A 301 15.79 -10.03 -14.81
N THR A 302 15.15 -10.41 -15.89
CA THR A 302 13.99 -9.70 -16.45
C THR A 302 12.83 -10.68 -16.55
N ASP A 303 11.68 -10.33 -15.96
CA ASP A 303 10.49 -11.20 -15.91
C ASP A 303 9.21 -10.41 -16.19
N ASP A 304 8.12 -11.12 -16.49
CA ASP A 304 6.86 -10.55 -16.93
C ASP A 304 6.12 -9.83 -15.78
N VAL A 305 5.74 -8.59 -16.05
CA VAL A 305 4.95 -7.71 -15.18
C VAL A 305 3.61 -8.35 -14.77
N GLU A 306 3.03 -9.24 -15.58
CA GLU A 306 1.75 -9.90 -15.30
C GLU A 306 1.88 -11.11 -14.36
N LEU A 307 3.06 -11.75 -14.31
CA LEU A 307 3.40 -12.83 -13.37
C LEU A 307 3.77 -12.30 -11.98
N LEU A 308 4.23 -11.04 -11.89
CA LEU A 308 4.63 -10.35 -10.65
C LEU A 308 3.59 -9.30 -10.24
N PRO A 309 2.55 -9.64 -9.43
CA PRO A 309 1.46 -8.71 -9.14
C PRO A 309 1.85 -7.47 -8.32
N ALA A 310 2.94 -7.53 -7.55
CA ALA A 310 3.39 -6.44 -6.67
C ALA A 310 4.86 -6.06 -6.92
N VAL A 311 5.31 -4.94 -6.33
CA VAL A 311 6.73 -4.50 -6.38
C VAL A 311 7.65 -5.55 -5.75
N VAL A 312 7.15 -6.25 -4.73
CA VAL A 312 7.79 -7.41 -4.12
C VAL A 312 6.82 -8.58 -4.21
N SER A 313 7.28 -9.70 -4.78
CA SER A 313 6.50 -10.92 -4.90
C SER A 313 7.32 -12.12 -4.45
N VAL A 314 6.68 -13.11 -3.81
CA VAL A 314 7.33 -14.35 -3.37
C VAL A 314 7.77 -15.13 -4.62
N TRP A 315 9.07 -15.26 -4.83
CA TRP A 315 9.63 -15.96 -6.00
C TRP A 315 9.44 -17.47 -5.86
N GLU A 316 9.90 -18.01 -4.73
CA GLU A 316 9.86 -19.42 -4.42
C GLU A 316 9.78 -19.61 -2.91
N LYS A 317 8.59 -20.00 -2.44
CA LYS A 317 8.25 -20.00 -1.00
C LYS A 317 9.04 -21.02 -0.20
N GLU A 318 9.33 -22.18 -0.79
CA GLU A 318 10.04 -23.29 -0.14
C GLU A 318 11.52 -22.98 0.07
N LYS A 319 12.15 -22.27 -0.88
CA LYS A 319 13.53 -21.75 -0.78
C LYS A 319 13.62 -20.39 -0.08
N GLY A 320 12.50 -19.79 0.31
CA GLY A 320 12.48 -18.46 0.96
C GLY A 320 13.03 -17.33 0.08
N LEU A 321 12.83 -17.39 -1.24
CA LEU A 321 13.29 -16.38 -2.20
C LEU A 321 12.18 -15.38 -2.54
N ILE A 322 12.54 -14.11 -2.68
CA ILE A 322 11.64 -13.00 -3.05
C ILE A 322 12.20 -12.23 -4.25
N ALA A 323 11.30 -11.73 -5.10
CA ALA A 323 11.60 -10.99 -6.31
C ALA A 323 11.16 -9.53 -6.16
N ILE A 324 12.12 -8.61 -6.32
CA ILE A 324 11.94 -7.16 -6.26
C ILE A 324 11.94 -6.62 -7.69
N ARG A 325 10.78 -6.17 -8.19
CA ARG A 325 10.64 -5.57 -9.52
C ARG A 325 10.91 -4.07 -9.45
N ASP A 326 11.92 -3.59 -10.16
CA ASP A 326 12.22 -2.16 -10.21
C ASP A 326 11.19 -1.41 -11.06
N THR A 327 10.35 -0.61 -10.41
CA THR A 327 9.33 0.21 -11.08
C THR A 327 9.90 1.36 -11.90
N THR A 328 11.19 1.68 -11.75
CA THR A 328 11.89 2.69 -12.56
C THR A 328 12.52 2.11 -13.83
N SER A 329 12.56 0.78 -13.98
CA SER A 329 13.08 0.17 -15.21
C SER A 329 12.21 0.50 -16.42
N ILE A 330 12.86 0.72 -17.56
CA ILE A 330 12.19 0.70 -18.86
C ILE A 330 11.49 -0.67 -19.00
N ARG A 331 10.29 -0.67 -19.59
CA ARG A 331 9.55 -1.89 -19.92
C ARG A 331 10.02 -2.42 -21.26
N SER A 332 10.68 -3.57 -21.26
CA SER A 332 11.04 -4.26 -22.49
C SER A 332 9.77 -4.91 -23.07
N LEU A 333 9.36 -4.43 -24.24
CA LEU A 333 8.22 -4.96 -24.99
C LEU A 333 8.70 -6.18 -25.79
N THR A 334 8.05 -7.33 -25.67
CA THR A 334 8.29 -8.46 -26.59
C THR A 334 7.07 -8.75 -27.44
N GLY A 335 7.31 -9.24 -28.65
CA GLY A 335 6.28 -9.75 -29.55
C GLY A 335 6.90 -10.63 -30.63
N PHE A 336 6.09 -11.46 -31.28
CA PHE A 336 6.55 -12.29 -32.40
C PHE A 336 7.06 -11.44 -33.55
N ALA A 337 8.17 -11.86 -34.15
CA ALA A 337 8.81 -11.17 -35.27
C ALA A 337 8.62 -11.95 -36.58
N PHE A 338 8.17 -11.25 -37.62
CA PHE A 338 8.15 -11.75 -39.00
C PHE A 338 9.37 -11.24 -39.77
N SER A 339 9.80 -11.97 -40.80
CA SER A 339 10.88 -11.50 -41.68
C SER A 339 10.51 -10.16 -42.35
N ILE A 340 11.51 -9.37 -42.73
CA ILE A 340 11.28 -8.00 -43.24
C ILE A 340 10.38 -7.98 -44.49
N SER A 341 10.52 -8.99 -45.36
CA SER A 341 9.70 -9.21 -46.56
C SER A 341 8.23 -9.53 -46.24
N ASN A 342 7.95 -10.11 -45.07
CA ASN A 342 6.65 -10.69 -44.71
C ASN A 342 5.65 -9.70 -44.05
N LYS A 343 5.75 -8.40 -44.36
CA LYS A 343 4.91 -7.31 -43.80
C LYS A 343 3.40 -7.54 -43.87
N LYS A 344 2.92 -8.24 -44.90
CA LYS A 344 1.48 -8.56 -45.08
C LYS A 344 1.02 -9.63 -44.09
N LEU A 345 1.85 -10.63 -43.80
CA LEU A 345 1.55 -11.69 -42.84
C LEU A 345 1.45 -11.12 -41.42
N CYS A 346 2.45 -10.35 -40.99
CA CYS A 346 2.45 -9.68 -39.69
C CYS A 346 1.16 -8.85 -39.46
N LYS A 347 0.67 -8.13 -40.48
CA LYS A 347 -0.61 -7.40 -40.40
C LYS A 347 -1.84 -8.31 -40.20
N MET A 348 -1.87 -9.47 -40.86
CA MET A 348 -2.97 -10.44 -40.74
C MET A 348 -2.90 -11.21 -39.42
N PHE A 349 -1.70 -11.64 -39.01
CA PHE A 349 -1.42 -12.26 -37.71
C PHE A 349 -1.87 -11.34 -36.57
N ASN A 350 -1.51 -10.05 -36.62
CA ASN A 350 -1.98 -9.05 -35.66
C ASN A 350 -3.52 -8.96 -35.56
N LYS A 351 -4.27 -9.08 -36.67
CA LYS A 351 -5.75 -9.04 -36.65
C LYS A 351 -6.37 -10.26 -35.95
N ALA A 352 -5.69 -11.41 -35.97
CA ALA A 352 -6.10 -12.61 -35.25
C ALA A 352 -5.59 -12.63 -33.80
N LEU A 353 -4.33 -12.23 -33.56
CA LEU A 353 -3.72 -12.06 -32.23
C LEU A 353 -4.57 -11.13 -31.34
N LEU A 354 -5.07 -10.01 -31.88
CA LEU A 354 -5.98 -9.09 -31.19
C LEU A 354 -7.29 -9.71 -30.69
N ARG A 355 -7.69 -10.91 -31.16
CA ARG A 355 -8.86 -11.65 -30.65
C ARG A 355 -8.53 -12.46 -29.39
N ILE A 356 -7.27 -12.87 -29.22
CA ILE A 356 -6.81 -13.68 -28.08
C ILE A 356 -5.93 -12.90 -27.10
N LEU A 357 -5.49 -11.68 -27.46
CA LEU A 357 -4.60 -10.84 -26.65
C LEU A 357 -5.07 -10.70 -25.18
N PRO A 358 -6.36 -10.47 -24.87
CA PRO A 358 -6.83 -10.40 -23.47
C PRO A 358 -6.76 -11.74 -22.71
N GLY A 359 -6.63 -12.86 -23.43
CA GLY A 359 -6.51 -14.22 -22.88
C GLY A 359 -5.07 -14.72 -22.75
N ILE A 360 -4.07 -14.03 -23.32
CA ILE A 360 -2.64 -14.40 -23.20
C ILE A 360 -2.19 -14.62 -21.73
N PRO A 361 -2.51 -13.74 -20.75
CA PRO A 361 -2.17 -13.99 -19.35
C PRO A 361 -2.74 -15.32 -18.81
N THR A 362 -3.89 -15.75 -19.33
CA THR A 362 -4.56 -17.01 -18.98
C THR A 362 -3.94 -18.21 -19.71
N ILE A 363 -3.47 -18.04 -20.95
CA ILE A 363 -2.71 -19.07 -21.68
C ILE A 363 -1.35 -19.32 -21.03
N MET A 364 -0.70 -18.28 -20.50
CA MET A 364 0.58 -18.41 -19.79
C MET A 364 0.45 -19.06 -18.41
N SER A 365 -0.64 -18.79 -17.67
CA SER A 365 -0.83 -19.31 -16.31
C SER A 365 -1.66 -20.61 -16.23
N GLY A 366 -2.62 -20.83 -17.12
CA GLY A 366 -3.60 -21.91 -17.05
C GLY A 366 -3.04 -23.33 -17.19
N PRO A 367 -2.24 -23.65 -18.23
CA PRO A 367 -1.62 -24.96 -18.40
C PRO A 367 -0.46 -25.23 -17.42
N GLY A 368 -0.11 -24.26 -16.56
CA GLY A 368 1.06 -24.30 -15.70
C GLY A 368 2.37 -24.16 -16.48
N TYR A 369 2.47 -23.14 -17.33
CA TYR A 369 3.73 -22.70 -17.96
C TYR A 369 4.44 -21.66 -17.09
N GLY A 370 3.72 -20.63 -16.65
CA GLY A 370 4.19 -19.63 -15.68
C GLY A 370 3.39 -19.70 -14.38
N THR A 371 4.08 -19.69 -13.23
CA THR A 371 3.44 -19.55 -11.92
C THR A 371 3.28 -18.07 -11.57
N LYS A 372 2.04 -17.56 -11.54
CA LYS A 372 1.78 -16.20 -11.06
C LYS A 372 2.18 -16.11 -9.59
N LYS A 373 3.18 -15.29 -9.30
CA LYS A 373 3.80 -15.16 -7.97
C LYS A 373 2.82 -14.53 -6.99
N GLN A 374 2.94 -14.87 -5.71
CA GLN A 374 2.11 -14.25 -4.67
C GLN A 374 2.69 -12.87 -4.31
N ALA A 375 1.83 -11.86 -4.21
CA ALA A 375 2.24 -10.56 -3.67
C ALA A 375 2.66 -10.72 -2.20
N GLU A 376 3.73 -10.04 -1.80
CA GLU A 376 4.13 -9.97 -0.40
C GLU A 376 3.67 -8.63 0.18
N ASP A 377 3.00 -8.64 1.35
CA ASP A 377 2.43 -7.45 2.01
C ASP A 377 3.53 -6.60 2.70
N VAL A 378 4.49 -6.12 1.90
CA VAL A 378 5.63 -5.34 2.36
C VAL A 378 5.20 -3.92 2.69
N THR A 379 4.91 -3.67 3.97
CA THR A 379 4.76 -2.30 4.47
C THR A 379 6.11 -1.57 4.39
N VAL A 380 6.21 -0.59 3.50
CA VAL A 380 7.41 0.25 3.31
C VAL A 380 7.80 0.91 4.64
N GLN A 381 8.88 0.41 5.26
CA GLN A 381 9.41 0.98 6.51
C GLN A 381 10.10 2.31 6.22
N VAL A 382 9.60 3.40 6.80
CA VAL A 382 10.42 4.61 6.97
C VAL A 382 11.62 4.24 7.84
N LYS A 383 12.84 4.48 7.32
CA LYS A 383 14.14 4.13 7.92
C LYS A 383 14.19 4.45 9.42
N LYS A 384 13.96 3.45 10.28
CA LYS A 384 13.86 3.58 11.76
C LYS A 384 15.24 3.85 12.38
N ILE A 385 15.63 5.12 12.45
CA ILE A 385 16.96 5.52 12.92
C ILE A 385 17.03 5.48 14.45
N LYS A 386 17.90 4.62 15.00
CA LYS A 386 18.25 4.61 16.43
C LYS A 386 19.01 5.89 16.80
N LEU A 387 18.67 6.51 17.92
CA LEU A 387 19.31 7.76 18.32
C LEU A 387 20.80 7.53 18.61
N SER A 388 21.65 8.36 18.01
CA SER A 388 23.11 8.29 18.09
C SER A 388 23.67 9.71 18.12
N MET A 389 24.67 9.92 18.97
CA MET A 389 25.34 11.22 19.16
C MET A 389 25.89 11.80 17.84
N LYS A 390 26.37 10.95 16.92
CA LYS A 390 26.95 11.42 15.66
C LYS A 390 25.93 11.95 14.65
N THR A 391 24.72 11.39 14.58
CA THR A 391 23.77 11.68 13.48
C THR A 391 22.59 12.57 13.85
N HIS A 392 22.15 12.58 15.11
CA HIS A 392 20.85 13.22 15.44
C HIS A 392 20.91 14.48 16.30
N LEU A 393 21.97 14.69 17.09
CA LEU A 393 22.18 16.00 17.75
C LEU A 393 22.90 17.02 16.84
N GLN A 394 23.65 16.57 15.82
CA GLN A 394 24.28 17.49 14.87
C GLN A 394 23.26 18.35 14.10
N GLN A 395 22.08 17.82 13.76
CA GLN A 395 21.09 18.56 12.96
C GLN A 395 20.49 19.77 13.69
N LEU A 396 20.38 19.74 15.03
CA LEU A 396 19.98 20.93 15.82
C LEU A 396 21.00 22.08 15.71
N PHE A 397 22.27 21.78 15.41
CA PHE A 397 23.30 22.76 15.13
C PHE A 397 23.39 23.10 13.63
N LEU A 398 23.18 22.12 12.74
CA LEU A 398 23.25 22.31 11.28
C LEU A 398 22.09 23.13 10.71
N ILE A 399 20.90 23.07 11.32
CA ILE A 399 19.74 23.90 10.91
C ILE A 399 20.05 25.40 11.05
N TRP A 400 20.99 25.79 11.92
CA TRP A 400 21.47 27.17 12.03
C TRP A 400 22.45 27.59 10.91
N MET A 401 23.06 26.62 10.21
CA MET A 401 24.09 26.84 9.19
C MET A 401 23.60 26.66 7.75
N VAL A 402 22.66 25.75 7.51
CA VAL A 402 22.21 25.37 6.15
C VAL A 402 21.28 26.44 5.51
N GLY A 403 20.72 27.35 6.31
CA GLY A 403 19.86 28.45 5.82
C GLY A 403 20.53 29.46 4.90
N CYS A 404 21.87 29.45 4.77
CA CYS A 404 22.64 30.44 4.01
C CYS A 404 23.08 29.98 2.61
N ALA A 405 22.76 28.75 2.18
CA ALA A 405 23.46 28.10 1.06
C ALA A 405 22.65 27.86 -0.24
N ILE A 406 21.32 27.98 -0.21
CA ILE A 406 20.45 27.61 -1.36
C ILE A 406 19.79 28.85 -1.96
N ALA A 407 20.62 29.74 -2.51
CA ALA A 407 20.19 31.01 -3.12
C ALA A 407 21.00 31.42 -4.38
N ALA A 408 21.85 30.53 -4.91
CA ALA A 408 22.66 30.77 -6.10
C ALA A 408 22.75 29.49 -6.96
N LEU A 409 22.72 29.67 -8.29
CA LEU A 409 22.47 28.64 -9.32
C LEU A 409 21.07 27.98 -9.17
N VAL A 410 20.21 27.87 -10.19
CA VAL A 410 20.46 27.70 -11.63
C VAL A 410 19.53 28.57 -12.49
N PHE A 411 20.05 29.22 -13.54
CA PHE A 411 19.29 29.71 -14.70
C PHE A 411 20.25 29.95 -15.88
N VAL A 412 19.75 29.94 -17.14
CA VAL A 412 20.43 30.41 -18.39
C VAL A 412 21.61 29.53 -18.91
N ILE A 413 21.71 29.11 -20.19
CA ILE A 413 20.81 29.18 -21.38
C ILE A 413 21.29 28.30 -22.58
N GLU A 414 20.38 27.92 -23.51
CA GLU A 414 20.59 27.47 -24.94
C GLU A 414 21.56 26.28 -25.24
N LYS A 415 21.68 25.62 -26.42
CA LYS A 415 21.06 25.55 -27.80
C LYS A 415 21.45 24.13 -28.38
N SER A 416 21.09 23.57 -29.55
CA SER A 416 20.24 23.80 -30.76
C SER A 416 20.01 22.38 -31.42
N GLU A 417 19.47 22.08 -32.62
CA GLU A 417 18.79 22.78 -33.74
C GLU A 417 17.94 21.79 -34.61
N ARG A 418 17.42 22.28 -35.75
CA ARG A 418 16.93 21.64 -37.00
C ARG A 418 16.85 20.11 -37.22
N LEU A 419 15.75 19.70 -37.88
CA LEU A 419 15.74 19.41 -39.33
C LEU A 419 14.32 19.56 -39.93
N GLU A 420 14.16 19.49 -41.25
CA GLU A 420 13.07 20.18 -41.99
C GLU A 420 12.35 19.32 -43.06
N ASN A 421 11.05 19.61 -43.26
CA ASN A 421 10.18 19.33 -44.42
C ASN A 421 9.90 17.90 -44.93
N THR A 422 8.61 17.62 -45.19
CA THR A 422 8.11 17.28 -46.55
C THR A 422 6.59 17.44 -46.64
N GLU A 423 6.08 17.69 -47.85
CA GLU A 423 4.71 18.19 -48.09
C GLU A 423 3.58 17.23 -47.72
N GLY A 424 2.43 17.81 -47.32
CA GLY A 424 1.16 17.10 -47.16
C GLY A 424 -0.03 18.06 -47.02
N ARG A 425 -1.19 17.68 -47.56
CA ARG A 425 -2.47 18.36 -47.34
C ARG A 425 -2.79 18.47 -45.83
N PRO A 426 -3.52 19.50 -45.37
CA PRO A 426 -3.93 19.57 -43.97
C PRO A 426 -4.78 18.35 -43.58
N ILE A 427 -4.50 17.78 -42.40
CA ILE A 427 -5.22 16.64 -41.86
C ILE A 427 -6.57 17.09 -41.31
N ARG A 428 -7.67 16.48 -41.77
CA ARG A 428 -9.03 16.77 -41.32
C ARG A 428 -9.33 16.00 -40.03
N VAL A 429 -9.36 16.71 -38.90
CA VAL A 429 -9.65 16.16 -37.57
C VAL A 429 -11.14 16.37 -37.25
N GLY A 430 -11.95 15.32 -37.35
CA GLY A 430 -13.40 15.38 -37.14
C GLY A 430 -13.81 15.12 -35.69
N LEU A 431 -14.59 16.03 -35.11
CA LEU A 431 -15.18 15.86 -33.77
C LEU A 431 -16.49 16.65 -33.60
N PHE A 432 -17.17 16.43 -32.47
CA PHE A 432 -18.29 17.23 -31.97
C PHE A 432 -17.97 17.72 -30.54
N GLU A 433 -18.85 18.51 -29.93
CA GLU A 433 -18.66 19.01 -28.56
C GLU A 433 -18.95 17.93 -27.49
N HIS A 434 -17.95 17.64 -26.66
CA HIS A 434 -18.01 16.65 -25.57
C HIS A 434 -17.14 17.13 -24.39
N ASP A 435 -17.78 17.60 -23.32
CA ASP A 435 -17.11 17.99 -22.07
C ASP A 435 -16.49 16.75 -21.38
N PRO A 436 -15.23 16.77 -20.88
CA PRO A 436 -14.24 17.87 -20.88
C PRO A 436 -13.19 17.74 -22.00
N ASP A 437 -13.38 16.81 -22.94
CA ASP A 437 -12.35 16.37 -23.87
C ASP A 437 -12.26 17.26 -25.13
N ALA A 438 -13.38 17.84 -25.58
CA ALA A 438 -13.44 18.93 -26.55
C ALA A 438 -14.66 19.85 -26.34
N PHE A 439 -14.44 21.13 -26.00
CA PHE A 439 -15.53 22.08 -25.73
C PHE A 439 -15.12 23.56 -25.96
N ASN A 440 -16.09 24.48 -25.83
CA ASN A 440 -15.90 25.93 -25.82
C ASN A 440 -15.33 26.49 -27.15
N CYS A 441 -13.99 26.58 -27.31
CA CYS A 441 -13.36 27.24 -28.46
C CYS A 441 -12.63 26.31 -29.45
N PHE A 442 -12.74 24.98 -29.31
CA PHE A 442 -12.09 24.01 -30.23
C PHE A 442 -12.38 24.27 -31.72
N ARG A 443 -13.62 24.65 -32.05
CA ARG A 443 -14.12 24.95 -33.42
C ARG A 443 -13.37 26.11 -34.14
N ARG A 444 -12.40 26.75 -33.50
CA ARG A 444 -11.56 27.83 -34.07
C ARG A 444 -10.10 27.42 -34.27
N MET A 445 -9.71 26.20 -33.87
CA MET A 445 -8.33 25.70 -33.98
C MET A 445 -8.02 25.10 -35.36
N PRO A 446 -6.73 25.05 -35.77
CA PRO A 446 -5.60 25.78 -35.18
C PRO A 446 -5.60 27.29 -35.54
N LYS A 447 -6.53 27.72 -36.41
CA LYS A 447 -6.58 29.05 -37.05
C LYS A 447 -6.66 30.25 -36.07
N LYS A 448 -7.11 30.05 -34.82
CA LYS A 448 -6.94 30.98 -33.69
C LYS A 448 -6.57 30.22 -32.40
N PRO A 449 -5.72 30.80 -31.52
CA PRO A 449 -5.41 30.18 -30.24
C PRO A 449 -6.66 30.10 -29.36
N CYS A 450 -6.89 28.94 -28.76
CA CYS A 450 -7.96 28.66 -27.82
C CYS A 450 -7.33 28.29 -26.47
N ALA A 451 -7.65 29.03 -25.41
CA ALA A 451 -7.01 28.87 -24.10
C ALA A 451 -7.49 27.63 -23.31
N LYS A 452 -8.66 27.08 -23.68
CA LYS A 452 -9.18 25.80 -23.21
C LYS A 452 -10.03 25.14 -24.31
N PRO A 453 -9.43 24.31 -25.18
CA PRO A 453 -10.18 23.59 -26.21
C PRO A 453 -10.76 22.26 -25.73
N GLY A 454 -10.33 21.76 -24.56
CA GLY A 454 -10.60 20.41 -24.06
C GLY A 454 -9.33 19.55 -24.02
N ALA A 455 -9.33 18.54 -23.16
CA ALA A 455 -8.13 17.74 -22.85
C ALA A 455 -7.53 17.05 -24.08
N GLU A 456 -8.38 16.42 -24.91
CA GLU A 456 -7.92 15.65 -26.06
C GLU A 456 -7.49 16.54 -27.22
N MET A 457 -8.13 17.71 -27.35
CA MET A 457 -7.70 18.75 -28.29
C MET A 457 -6.33 19.35 -27.94
N GLU A 458 -5.97 19.45 -26.65
CA GLU A 458 -4.61 19.82 -26.25
C GLU A 458 -3.59 18.74 -26.65
N ILE A 459 -3.87 17.46 -26.34
CA ILE A 459 -3.02 16.31 -26.73
C ILE A 459 -2.78 16.32 -28.25
N ILE A 460 -3.84 16.45 -29.06
CA ILE A 460 -3.74 16.53 -30.52
C ILE A 460 -2.88 17.73 -30.93
N SER A 461 -3.12 18.92 -30.37
CA SER A 461 -2.36 20.12 -30.73
C SER A 461 -0.85 19.97 -30.45
N MET A 462 -0.48 19.26 -29.37
CA MET A 462 0.92 18.96 -29.05
C MET A 462 1.52 17.95 -30.03
N VAL A 463 0.83 16.85 -30.36
CA VAL A 463 1.34 15.85 -31.33
C VAL A 463 1.48 16.46 -32.73
N MET A 464 0.47 17.22 -33.19
CA MET A 464 0.53 17.92 -34.48
C MET A 464 1.72 18.89 -34.55
N LYS A 465 1.98 19.63 -33.46
CA LYS A 465 3.13 20.54 -33.35
C LYS A 465 4.49 19.81 -33.30
N ILE A 466 4.55 18.62 -32.69
CA ILE A 466 5.77 17.78 -32.66
C ILE A 466 6.09 17.18 -34.05
N LEU A 467 5.08 17.04 -34.91
CA LEU A 467 5.21 16.53 -36.28
C LEU A 467 5.30 17.62 -37.35
N ASP A 468 5.18 18.89 -36.96
CA ASP A 468 4.98 20.05 -37.84
C ASP A 468 3.85 19.87 -38.89
N TRP A 469 2.77 19.22 -38.45
CA TRP A 469 1.64 18.88 -39.31
C TRP A 469 0.64 20.01 -39.42
N GLN A 470 0.28 20.38 -40.66
CA GLN A 470 -0.88 21.21 -40.95
C GLN A 470 -2.16 20.38 -40.74
N TRP A 471 -3.17 20.97 -40.10
CA TRP A 471 -4.43 20.30 -39.78
C TRP A 471 -5.57 21.30 -39.64
N GLU A 472 -6.81 20.81 -39.71
CA GLU A 472 -8.00 21.60 -39.39
C GLU A 472 -9.08 20.79 -38.69
N VAL A 473 -9.90 21.49 -37.90
CA VAL A 473 -11.06 20.93 -37.19
C VAL A 473 -12.25 20.88 -38.13
N ILE A 474 -12.84 19.69 -38.28
CA ILE A 474 -14.17 19.48 -38.87
C ILE A 474 -15.19 19.29 -37.73
N ASP A 475 -16.23 20.12 -37.75
CA ASP A 475 -17.31 20.15 -36.77
C ASP A 475 -18.43 19.20 -37.23
N THR A 476 -18.33 17.93 -36.83
CA THR A 476 -19.17 16.82 -37.36
C THR A 476 -20.67 16.98 -37.05
N GLU A 477 -21.00 17.75 -36.01
CA GLU A 477 -22.36 18.22 -35.71
C GLU A 477 -22.92 19.08 -36.86
N LYS A 478 -22.12 20.00 -37.40
CA LYS A 478 -22.58 20.97 -38.42
C LYS A 478 -22.42 20.50 -39.85
N GLU A 479 -21.41 19.69 -40.12
CA GLU A 479 -21.10 19.23 -41.49
C GLU A 479 -21.82 17.92 -41.84
N PHE A 480 -22.16 17.09 -40.84
CA PHE A 480 -22.73 15.75 -41.05
C PHE A 480 -23.92 15.39 -40.14
N ASP A 481 -24.44 16.31 -39.32
CA ASP A 481 -25.53 16.07 -38.35
C ASP A 481 -25.19 14.95 -37.33
N VAL A 482 -23.91 14.79 -37.00
CA VAL A 482 -23.41 13.77 -36.06
C VAL A 482 -23.20 14.38 -34.68
N VAL A 483 -24.14 14.13 -33.77
CA VAL A 483 -24.11 14.62 -32.38
C VAL A 483 -24.00 13.45 -31.40
N ASN A 484 -22.94 13.46 -30.58
CA ASN A 484 -22.66 12.47 -29.53
C ASN A 484 -22.65 10.99 -29.97
N ASP A 485 -22.45 10.72 -31.26
CA ASP A 485 -22.34 9.36 -31.80
C ASP A 485 -20.89 9.05 -32.22
N PHE A 486 -20.19 8.31 -31.35
CA PHE A 486 -18.88 7.73 -31.65
C PHE A 486 -18.93 6.61 -32.69
N GLY A 487 -20.13 6.09 -32.99
CA GLY A 487 -20.40 5.11 -34.02
C GLY A 487 -20.73 3.73 -33.46
N ASN A 488 -21.99 3.34 -33.69
CA ASN A 488 -22.57 2.04 -33.38
C ASN A 488 -22.66 1.19 -34.66
N PRO A 489 -22.59 -0.15 -34.56
CA PRO A 489 -22.79 -1.03 -35.71
C PRO A 489 -24.26 -0.98 -36.16
N LYS A 490 -24.49 -0.74 -37.45
CA LYS A 490 -25.81 -0.77 -38.08
C LYS A 490 -26.14 -2.18 -38.60
N PRO A 491 -27.42 -2.51 -38.84
CA PRO A 491 -27.81 -3.79 -39.45
C PRO A 491 -27.28 -4.03 -40.87
N ASP A 492 -26.85 -2.97 -41.57
CA ASP A 492 -26.23 -3.03 -42.90
C ASP A 492 -24.75 -3.45 -42.88
N GLY A 493 -24.14 -3.60 -41.69
CA GLY A 493 -22.73 -3.95 -41.50
C GLY A 493 -21.76 -2.75 -41.46
N ASN A 494 -22.24 -1.54 -41.72
CA ASN A 494 -21.47 -0.30 -41.55
C ASN A 494 -21.60 0.25 -40.11
N PHE A 495 -20.91 1.36 -39.84
CA PHE A 495 -21.04 2.11 -38.60
C PHE A 495 -21.80 3.42 -38.78
N SER A 496 -22.41 3.91 -37.70
CA SER A 496 -22.90 5.28 -37.58
C SER A 496 -21.78 6.23 -37.10
N GLY A 497 -22.10 7.51 -36.89
CA GLY A 497 -21.26 8.45 -36.16
C GLY A 497 -19.86 8.71 -36.74
N ILE A 498 -18.94 9.16 -35.88
CA ILE A 498 -17.52 9.41 -36.23
C ILE A 498 -16.88 8.16 -36.86
N MET A 499 -17.21 6.96 -36.39
CA MET A 499 -16.70 5.71 -36.94
C MET A 499 -17.12 5.48 -38.41
N GLY A 500 -18.34 5.87 -38.79
CA GLY A 500 -18.79 5.88 -40.19
C GLY A 500 -18.03 6.90 -41.03
N LEU A 501 -17.84 8.12 -40.51
CA LEU A 501 -17.07 9.17 -41.20
C LEU A 501 -15.59 8.79 -41.44
N LEU A 502 -14.99 8.00 -40.54
CA LEU A 502 -13.64 7.41 -40.68
C LEU A 502 -13.60 6.25 -41.68
N ALA A 503 -14.69 5.48 -41.80
CA ALA A 503 -14.79 4.37 -42.77
C ALA A 503 -15.03 4.88 -44.20
N GLU A 504 -15.71 6.03 -44.33
CA GLU A 504 -16.03 6.70 -45.61
C GLU A 504 -14.95 7.72 -46.05
N ASP A 505 -13.80 7.79 -45.36
CA ASP A 505 -12.70 8.75 -45.60
C ASP A 505 -13.12 10.25 -45.61
N LYS A 506 -14.30 10.56 -45.05
CA LYS A 506 -14.83 11.93 -44.90
C LYS A 506 -14.02 12.78 -43.91
N ILE A 507 -13.42 12.14 -42.91
CA ILE A 507 -12.45 12.74 -41.99
C ILE A 507 -11.19 11.85 -41.93
N ASP A 508 -10.01 12.45 -41.79
CA ASP A 508 -8.73 11.70 -41.78
C ASP A 508 -8.42 11.11 -40.39
N MET A 509 -8.87 11.79 -39.33
CA MET A 509 -8.63 11.45 -37.92
C MET A 509 -9.85 11.86 -37.06
N SER A 510 -10.13 11.15 -35.96
CA SER A 510 -11.09 11.62 -34.94
C SER A 510 -10.41 12.53 -33.92
N GLY A 511 -11.04 13.66 -33.63
CA GLY A 511 -10.57 14.60 -32.60
C GLY A 511 -10.91 14.20 -31.17
N LEU A 512 -11.87 13.28 -31.01
CA LEU A 512 -12.15 12.58 -29.76
C LEU A 512 -11.60 11.15 -29.84
N SER A 513 -11.13 10.63 -28.72
CA SER A 513 -10.73 9.24 -28.57
C SER A 513 -11.96 8.34 -28.37
N MET A 514 -11.85 7.07 -28.76
CA MET A 514 -12.95 6.11 -28.64
C MET A 514 -12.46 4.72 -28.24
N ARG A 515 -13.34 3.94 -27.58
CA ARG A 515 -13.05 2.57 -27.13
C ARG A 515 -12.60 1.72 -28.32
N ILE A 516 -11.37 1.19 -28.26
CA ILE A 516 -10.82 0.26 -29.25
C ILE A 516 -11.58 -1.06 -29.15
N THR A 517 -12.10 -1.57 -30.28
CA THR A 517 -12.75 -2.89 -30.33
C THR A 517 -12.34 -3.65 -31.60
N PRO A 518 -12.34 -5.00 -31.61
CA PRO A 518 -12.05 -5.79 -32.80
C PRO A 518 -12.97 -5.49 -33.99
N ALA A 519 -14.20 -5.05 -33.72
CA ALA A 519 -15.15 -4.60 -34.74
C ALA A 519 -14.72 -3.26 -35.35
N ARG A 520 -14.41 -2.24 -34.54
CA ARG A 520 -13.94 -0.93 -35.04
C ARG A 520 -12.59 -1.03 -35.75
N MET A 521 -11.66 -1.86 -35.27
CA MET A 521 -10.37 -2.12 -35.92
C MET A 521 -10.46 -2.78 -37.31
N ALA A 522 -11.65 -3.19 -37.77
CA ALA A 522 -11.87 -3.63 -39.14
C ALA A 522 -12.14 -2.47 -40.13
N PHE A 523 -12.56 -1.30 -39.64
CA PHE A 523 -13.02 -0.16 -40.45
C PHE A 523 -12.23 1.15 -40.19
N ALA A 524 -11.40 1.21 -39.14
CA ALA A 524 -10.46 2.31 -38.89
C ALA A 524 -9.13 1.78 -38.34
N HIS A 525 -8.14 2.66 -38.27
CA HIS A 525 -6.89 2.43 -37.56
C HIS A 525 -6.87 3.24 -36.27
N PHE A 526 -6.16 2.77 -35.25
CA PHE A 526 -6.14 3.39 -33.93
C PHE A 526 -4.72 3.75 -33.51
N THR A 527 -4.59 4.88 -32.81
CA THR A 527 -3.34 5.24 -32.15
C THR A 527 -3.01 4.26 -31.03
N PHE A 528 -1.84 4.41 -30.41
CA PHE A 528 -1.64 3.83 -29.08
C PHE A 528 -2.72 4.35 -28.12
N PRO A 529 -3.15 3.54 -27.12
CA PRO A 529 -4.09 3.98 -26.09
C PRO A 529 -3.55 5.21 -25.38
N ILE A 530 -4.36 6.26 -25.28
CA ILE A 530 -4.03 7.46 -24.52
C ILE A 530 -4.56 7.41 -23.10
N ARG A 531 -5.63 6.64 -22.86
CA ARG A 531 -6.35 6.56 -21.58
C ARG A 531 -6.89 5.14 -21.35
N TYR A 532 -7.03 4.79 -20.07
CA TYR A 532 -7.37 3.44 -19.62
C TYR A 532 -8.59 3.50 -18.69
N PHE A 533 -9.69 2.87 -19.09
CA PHE A 533 -10.94 2.88 -18.35
C PHE A 533 -11.21 1.49 -17.78
N GLN A 534 -11.42 1.39 -16.46
CA GLN A 534 -11.74 0.13 -15.78
C GLN A 534 -13.14 0.17 -15.20
N GLN A 535 -13.74 -1.02 -14.99
CA GLN A 535 -15.01 -1.18 -14.29
C GLN A 535 -14.95 -0.59 -12.86
N VAL A 536 -15.95 0.21 -12.51
CA VAL A 536 -16.09 0.83 -11.19
C VAL A 536 -17.52 0.70 -10.66
N TYR A 537 -17.63 0.66 -9.33
CA TYR A 537 -18.88 0.59 -8.58
C TYR A 537 -18.95 1.76 -7.61
N ILE A 538 -19.95 2.63 -7.76
CA ILE A 538 -20.21 3.74 -6.83
C ILE A 538 -21.25 3.29 -5.82
N ILE A 539 -20.91 3.43 -4.54
CA ILE A 539 -21.70 3.01 -3.39
C ILE A 539 -21.84 4.14 -2.36
N LYS A 540 -22.79 4.00 -1.43
CA LYS A 540 -22.80 4.83 -0.22
C LYS A 540 -21.53 4.58 0.60
N ARG A 541 -20.95 5.65 1.15
CA ARG A 541 -19.78 5.58 2.04
C ARG A 541 -20.07 4.61 3.20
N PRO A 542 -19.29 3.53 3.37
CA PRO A 542 -19.50 2.59 4.47
C PRO A 542 -19.28 3.26 5.84
N PRO A 543 -19.90 2.74 6.92
CA PRO A 543 -19.77 3.33 8.25
C PRO A 543 -18.33 3.25 8.78
N GLU A 544 -17.90 4.32 9.44
CA GLU A 544 -16.66 4.41 10.19
C GLU A 544 -16.79 3.65 11.53
N ASN A 545 -15.77 2.87 11.91
CA ASN A 545 -15.77 2.11 13.17
C ASN A 545 -15.94 3.02 14.40
N ASP A 546 -16.90 2.70 15.27
CA ASP A 546 -17.27 3.56 16.42
C ASP A 546 -16.41 3.28 17.66
N PHE A 547 -15.27 3.96 17.75
CA PHE A 547 -14.28 3.81 18.82
C PHE A 547 -14.72 4.30 20.22
N ARG A 548 -16.01 4.51 20.48
CA ARG A 548 -16.50 5.01 21.79
C ARG A 548 -16.06 4.15 22.99
N ASN A 549 -15.95 2.83 22.84
CA ASN A 549 -15.49 1.91 23.90
C ASN A 549 -13.95 1.72 23.92
N PHE A 550 -13.18 2.78 23.67
CA PHE A 550 -11.71 2.72 23.67
C PHE A 550 -11.09 2.42 25.07
N VAL A 551 -11.86 2.53 26.15
CA VAL A 551 -11.42 2.31 27.53
C VAL A 551 -11.34 0.82 27.89
N PHE A 552 -12.39 0.04 27.61
CA PHE A 552 -12.39 -1.39 27.98
C PHE A 552 -11.84 -2.30 26.87
N ALA A 553 -11.95 -1.90 25.61
CA ALA A 553 -11.47 -2.71 24.48
C ALA A 553 -9.95 -3.01 24.39
N PRO A 554 -9.01 -2.30 25.06
CA PRO A 554 -7.58 -2.64 25.07
C PRO A 554 -7.26 -4.05 25.61
N PHE A 555 -8.11 -4.62 26.46
CA PHE A 555 -8.02 -5.97 27.01
C PHE A 555 -9.34 -6.75 26.78
N THR A 556 -9.28 -8.08 26.73
CA THR A 556 -10.49 -8.92 26.75
C THR A 556 -11.12 -8.95 28.15
N THR A 557 -12.39 -9.33 28.24
CA THR A 557 -13.10 -9.51 29.53
C THR A 557 -12.33 -10.42 30.48
N ASP A 558 -11.74 -11.50 29.97
CA ASP A 558 -10.98 -12.48 30.76
C ASP A 558 -9.72 -11.87 31.37
N MET A 559 -9.05 -10.97 30.62
CA MET A 559 -7.87 -10.24 31.11
C MET A 559 -8.24 -9.20 32.16
N TRP A 560 -9.39 -8.51 32.04
CA TRP A 560 -9.90 -7.65 33.11
C TRP A 560 -10.23 -8.44 34.39
N LEU A 561 -10.80 -9.65 34.26
CA LEU A 561 -11.07 -10.54 35.40
C LEU A 561 -9.77 -11.08 36.02
N LEU A 562 -8.77 -11.42 35.21
CA LEU A 562 -7.45 -11.87 35.68
C LEU A 562 -6.70 -10.75 36.44
N LEU A 563 -6.77 -9.51 35.97
CA LEU A 563 -6.21 -8.34 36.67
C LEU A 563 -6.90 -8.13 38.02
N LEU A 564 -8.23 -8.24 38.09
CA LEU A 564 -8.99 -8.17 39.34
C LEU A 564 -8.60 -9.29 40.32
N ALA A 565 -8.47 -10.53 39.84
CA ALA A 565 -7.99 -11.65 40.66
C ALA A 565 -6.56 -11.43 41.18
N THR A 566 -5.67 -10.86 40.35
CA THR A 566 -4.30 -10.51 40.73
C THR A 566 -4.27 -9.41 41.81
N ILE A 567 -5.09 -8.36 41.68
CA ILE A 567 -5.24 -7.30 42.70
C ILE A 567 -5.65 -7.92 44.05
N MET A 568 -6.66 -8.79 44.04
CA MET A 568 -7.15 -9.43 45.28
C MET A 568 -6.10 -10.35 45.89
N GLY A 569 -5.43 -11.18 45.09
CA GLY A 569 -4.37 -12.09 45.54
C GLY A 569 -3.20 -11.34 46.18
N VAL A 570 -2.68 -10.30 45.51
CA VAL A 570 -1.59 -9.47 46.06
C VAL A 570 -2.02 -8.70 47.31
N SER A 571 -3.26 -8.21 47.36
CA SER A 571 -3.82 -7.56 48.56
C SER A 571 -3.87 -8.53 49.76
N THR A 572 -4.27 -9.79 49.54
CA THR A 572 -4.28 -10.80 50.61
C THR A 572 -2.87 -11.24 51.04
N MET A 573 -1.92 -11.32 50.10
CA MET A 573 -0.51 -11.59 50.43
C MET A 573 0.10 -10.45 51.24
N ARG A 574 -0.16 -9.20 50.87
CA ARG A 574 0.24 -7.99 51.63
C ARG A 574 -0.35 -8.00 53.04
N PHE A 575 -1.65 -8.30 53.16
CA PHE A 575 -2.33 -8.42 54.45
C PHE A 575 -1.73 -9.53 55.33
N ALA A 576 -1.38 -10.68 54.76
CA ALA A 576 -0.69 -11.75 55.47
C ALA A 576 0.70 -11.31 55.97
N CYS A 577 1.52 -10.69 55.12
CA CYS A 577 2.83 -10.15 55.52
C CYS A 577 2.71 -9.11 56.66
N ALA A 578 1.71 -8.22 56.59
CA ALA A 578 1.43 -7.27 57.66
C ALA A 578 1.04 -7.97 58.96
N LEU A 579 0.15 -8.97 58.93
CA LEU A 579 -0.24 -9.72 60.14
C LEU A 579 0.91 -10.49 60.81
N TYR A 580 1.94 -10.90 60.05
CA TYR A 580 3.07 -11.67 60.58
C TYR A 580 4.24 -10.82 61.10
N TRP A 581 4.48 -9.64 60.54
CA TRP A 581 5.67 -8.83 60.84
C TRP A 581 5.38 -7.43 61.41
N ASP A 582 4.19 -6.89 61.16
CA ASP A 582 3.88 -5.49 61.44
C ASP A 582 3.13 -5.35 62.78
N SER A 583 3.84 -4.93 63.82
CA SER A 583 3.30 -4.71 65.18
C SER A 583 2.45 -3.43 65.31
N ARG A 584 1.94 -2.88 64.20
CA ARG A 584 1.04 -1.72 64.17
C ARG A 584 -0.23 -1.96 65.01
N VAL A 585 -0.40 -1.13 66.04
CA VAL A 585 -1.56 -1.15 66.94
C VAL A 585 -2.81 -0.64 66.22
N GLY A 586 -3.54 -1.55 65.57
CA GLY A 586 -4.74 -1.25 64.80
C GLY A 586 -5.72 -2.41 64.71
N SER A 587 -6.97 -2.12 64.33
CA SER A 587 -7.95 -3.17 64.02
C SER A 587 -7.48 -3.99 62.82
N LYS A 588 -7.66 -5.32 62.88
CA LYS A 588 -7.38 -6.23 61.75
C LYS A 588 -8.10 -5.79 60.46
N PHE A 589 -9.30 -5.20 60.60
CA PHE A 589 -10.04 -4.62 59.48
C PHE A 589 -9.30 -3.44 58.83
N ASN A 590 -8.72 -2.54 59.62
CA ASN A 590 -7.97 -1.39 59.11
C ASN A 590 -6.70 -1.84 58.39
N ILE A 591 -6.01 -2.86 58.90
CA ILE A 591 -4.82 -3.45 58.26
C ILE A 591 -5.19 -4.08 56.91
N TYR A 592 -6.35 -4.76 56.82
CA TYR A 592 -6.89 -5.28 55.56
C TYR A 592 -7.23 -4.16 54.57
N THR A 593 -7.99 -3.14 54.99
CA THR A 593 -8.35 -2.03 54.10
C THR A 593 -7.13 -1.24 53.62
N SER A 594 -6.13 -1.03 54.48
CA SER A 594 -4.85 -0.42 54.07
C SER A 594 -4.15 -1.28 53.03
N SER A 595 -4.05 -2.60 53.26
CA SER A 595 -3.42 -3.54 52.32
C SER A 595 -4.08 -3.53 50.93
N VAL A 596 -5.42 -3.46 50.88
CA VAL A 596 -6.19 -3.36 49.62
C VAL A 596 -5.97 -1.99 48.96
N LEU A 597 -6.13 -0.88 49.70
CA LEU A 597 -5.98 0.48 49.17
C LEU A 597 -4.56 0.75 48.65
N GLU A 598 -3.54 0.24 49.33
CA GLU A 598 -2.14 0.33 48.91
C GLU A 598 -1.89 -0.47 47.62
N THR A 599 -2.45 -1.68 47.51
CA THR A 599 -2.34 -2.48 46.27
C THR A 599 -3.04 -1.81 45.09
N PHE A 600 -4.22 -1.22 45.29
CA PHE A 600 -4.90 -0.39 44.29
C PHE A 600 -4.10 0.89 43.96
N GLY A 601 -3.47 1.53 44.96
CA GLY A 601 -2.62 2.71 44.77
C GLY A 601 -1.44 2.44 43.85
N LEU A 602 -0.70 1.35 44.08
CA LEU A 602 0.42 0.92 43.23
C LEU A 602 -0.05 0.66 41.78
N MET A 603 -1.20 0.00 41.60
CA MET A 603 -1.78 -0.23 40.27
C MET A 603 -2.14 1.07 39.53
N LEU A 604 -2.67 2.06 40.26
CA LEU A 604 -3.04 3.37 39.74
C LEU A 604 -1.86 4.36 39.64
N LYS A 605 -0.61 3.90 39.85
CA LYS A 605 0.62 4.71 39.90
C LYS A 605 0.60 5.84 40.94
N GLN A 606 -0.19 5.67 42.00
CA GLN A 606 -0.24 6.58 43.15
C GLN A 606 0.86 6.19 44.15
N ARG A 607 1.43 7.18 44.87
CA ARG A 607 2.43 6.89 45.90
C ARG A 607 1.79 6.12 47.06
N VAL A 608 2.49 5.11 47.55
CA VAL A 608 2.13 4.28 48.69
C VAL A 608 3.11 4.52 49.85
N GLN A 609 2.71 4.12 51.06
CA GLN A 609 3.55 4.24 52.26
C GLN A 609 4.77 3.33 52.16
N ASP A 610 5.94 3.88 52.45
CA ASP A 610 7.22 3.18 52.28
C ASP A 610 7.31 1.91 53.18
N PRO A 611 7.56 0.72 52.61
CA PRO A 611 7.58 -0.55 53.34
C PRO A 611 8.76 -0.67 54.32
N THR A 612 8.47 -1.15 55.53
CA THR A 612 9.45 -1.32 56.61
C THR A 612 10.21 -2.67 56.57
N VAL A 613 9.84 -3.58 55.66
CA VAL A 613 10.33 -4.98 55.65
C VAL A 613 10.90 -5.35 54.28
N ILE A 614 12.05 -6.03 54.26
CA ILE A 614 12.74 -6.44 53.02
C ILE A 614 11.87 -7.37 52.15
N SER A 615 11.06 -8.24 52.76
CA SER A 615 10.14 -9.12 52.04
C SER A 615 9.00 -8.35 51.36
N THR A 616 8.43 -7.33 52.01
CA THR A 616 7.41 -6.47 51.38
C THR A 616 8.03 -5.52 50.35
N MET A 617 9.26 -5.02 50.58
CA MET A 617 10.02 -4.25 49.57
C MET A 617 10.22 -5.05 48.27
N LEU A 618 10.59 -6.33 48.36
CA LEU A 618 10.76 -7.18 47.18
C LEU A 618 9.43 -7.47 46.48
N LEU A 619 8.37 -7.78 47.23
CA LEU A 619 7.02 -8.00 46.68
C LEU A 619 6.50 -6.75 45.96
N GLU A 620 6.65 -5.57 46.56
CA GLU A 620 6.29 -4.29 45.95
C GLU A 620 7.16 -3.97 44.72
N GLY A 621 8.47 -4.21 44.79
CA GLY A 621 9.38 -4.00 43.66
C GLY A 621 8.96 -4.81 42.42
N PHE A 622 8.68 -6.10 42.59
CA PHE A 622 8.15 -6.94 41.50
C PHE A 622 6.77 -6.47 41.03
N LEU A 623 5.87 -6.08 41.93
CA LEU A 623 4.55 -5.56 41.57
C LEU A 623 4.65 -4.26 40.76
N ILE A 624 5.53 -3.34 41.14
CA ILE A 624 5.76 -2.06 40.45
C ILE A 624 6.27 -2.32 39.03
N VAL A 625 7.22 -3.25 38.82
CA VAL A 625 7.70 -3.61 37.47
C VAL A 625 6.58 -4.26 36.62
N ALA A 626 5.81 -5.18 37.20
CA ALA A 626 4.70 -5.83 36.51
C ALA A 626 3.60 -4.82 36.10
N MET A 627 3.19 -3.95 37.02
CA MET A 627 2.13 -2.97 36.78
C MET A 627 2.60 -1.79 35.94
N MET A 628 3.89 -1.41 35.98
CA MET A 628 4.48 -0.50 35.00
C MET A 628 4.34 -1.07 33.58
N SER A 629 4.64 -2.36 33.39
CA SER A 629 4.54 -3.05 32.10
C SER A 629 3.09 -3.12 31.60
N ILE A 630 2.16 -3.56 32.45
CA ILE A 630 0.73 -3.68 32.13
C ILE A 630 0.10 -2.31 31.85
N ALA A 631 0.37 -1.30 32.68
CA ALA A 631 -0.17 0.04 32.48
C ALA A 631 0.44 0.75 31.26
N GLN A 632 1.72 0.47 30.92
CA GLN A 632 2.32 0.97 29.69
C GLN A 632 1.71 0.29 28.45
N TYR A 633 1.48 -1.03 28.48
CA TYR A 633 0.78 -1.73 27.40
C TYR A 633 -0.66 -1.20 27.23
N TYR A 634 -1.41 -1.06 28.32
CA TYR A 634 -2.76 -0.48 28.31
C TYR A 634 -2.74 0.93 27.69
N GLN A 635 -1.85 1.81 28.16
CA GLN A 635 -1.74 3.18 27.63
C GLN A 635 -1.39 3.18 26.14
N THR A 636 -0.48 2.33 25.68
CA THR A 636 -0.09 2.23 24.26
C THR A 636 -1.22 1.63 23.40
N SER A 637 -1.93 0.61 23.86
CA SER A 637 -3.07 -0.03 23.16
C SER A 637 -4.30 0.90 23.13
N MET A 638 -4.52 1.70 24.17
CA MET A 638 -5.53 2.76 24.22
C MET A 638 -5.16 3.92 23.28
N ASN A 639 -3.91 4.38 23.31
CA ASN A 639 -3.41 5.45 22.45
C ASN A 639 -3.47 5.07 20.96
N SER A 640 -3.03 3.86 20.58
CA SER A 640 -3.02 3.42 19.18
C SER A 640 -4.41 3.42 18.57
N ARG A 641 -5.44 3.05 19.34
CA ARG A 641 -6.86 3.10 18.92
C ARG A 641 -7.41 4.53 18.81
N LEU A 642 -6.88 5.48 19.60
CA LEU A 642 -7.22 6.90 19.49
C LEU A 642 -6.51 7.60 18.32
N THR A 643 -5.40 7.05 17.81
CA THR A 643 -4.62 7.60 16.69
C THR A 643 -4.84 6.87 15.36
N ALA A 644 -5.36 5.63 15.38
CA ALA A 644 -5.75 4.90 14.19
C ALA A 644 -6.92 5.61 13.48
N PRO A 645 -6.89 5.74 12.14
CA PRO A 645 -8.05 6.21 11.40
C PRO A 645 -9.16 5.14 11.45
N PRO A 646 -10.44 5.55 11.37
CA PRO A 646 -11.53 4.59 11.26
C PRO A 646 -11.50 3.91 9.89
N SER A 647 -10.97 2.69 9.86
CA SER A 647 -11.13 1.80 8.71
C SER A 647 -12.62 1.61 8.43
N SER A 648 -13.02 1.94 7.20
CA SER A 648 -14.41 1.81 6.76
C SER A 648 -14.60 0.42 6.14
N ARG A 649 -15.59 -0.36 6.60
CA ARG A 649 -15.78 -1.73 6.13
C ARG A 649 -16.38 -1.75 4.72
N ILE A 650 -15.51 -1.85 3.72
CA ILE A 650 -15.89 -2.00 2.30
C ILE A 650 -16.65 -3.33 2.14
N PRO A 651 -17.81 -3.36 1.43
CA PRO A 651 -18.62 -4.58 1.32
C PRO A 651 -18.06 -5.60 0.31
N PHE A 652 -17.46 -5.15 -0.78
CA PHE A 652 -16.88 -5.98 -1.83
C PHE A 652 -15.79 -5.21 -2.60
N TYR A 653 -14.92 -5.94 -3.30
CA TYR A 653 -13.87 -5.37 -4.16
C TYR A 653 -13.96 -5.83 -5.63
N HIS A 654 -14.62 -6.96 -5.89
CA HIS A 654 -14.63 -7.64 -7.19
C HIS A 654 -16.04 -7.98 -7.66
N GLN A 655 -16.24 -8.09 -8.99
CA GLN A 655 -17.53 -8.39 -9.61
C GLN A 655 -18.18 -9.67 -9.05
N ASN A 656 -17.39 -10.71 -8.76
CA ASN A 656 -17.90 -11.97 -8.21
C ASN A 656 -18.66 -11.76 -6.89
N GLN A 657 -18.08 -10.97 -5.98
CA GLN A 657 -18.67 -10.64 -4.68
C GLN A 657 -19.93 -9.76 -4.84
N LEU A 658 -19.92 -8.81 -5.79
CA LEU A 658 -21.12 -8.04 -6.12
C LEU A 658 -22.24 -8.94 -6.68
N ILE A 659 -21.91 -9.93 -7.53
CA ILE A 659 -22.87 -10.90 -8.06
C ILE A 659 -23.48 -11.76 -6.94
N GLU A 660 -22.68 -12.18 -5.96
CA GLU A 660 -23.14 -12.91 -4.77
C GLU A 660 -24.14 -12.06 -3.97
N LEU A 661 -23.79 -10.81 -3.62
CA LEU A 661 -24.68 -9.87 -2.92
C LEU A 661 -25.97 -9.52 -3.69
N LEU A 662 -25.91 -9.52 -5.04
CA LEU A 662 -27.09 -9.32 -5.90
C LEU A 662 -28.01 -10.55 -5.94
N LEU A 663 -27.46 -11.77 -5.85
CA LEU A 663 -28.22 -13.02 -5.77
C LEU A 663 -28.88 -13.19 -4.41
N GLU A 664 -28.18 -12.82 -3.33
CA GLU A 664 -28.67 -12.83 -1.94
C GLU A 664 -29.65 -11.67 -1.64
N LYS A 665 -29.72 -10.68 -2.54
CA LYS A 665 -30.55 -9.46 -2.45
C LYS A 665 -30.17 -8.51 -1.31
N GLU A 666 -28.92 -8.55 -0.84
CA GLU A 666 -28.38 -7.52 0.07
C GLU A 666 -28.20 -6.16 -0.62
N THR A 667 -28.06 -6.15 -1.95
CA THR A 667 -27.95 -4.94 -2.77
C THR A 667 -28.71 -5.08 -4.10
N TYR A 668 -28.79 -3.99 -4.88
CA TYR A 668 -29.44 -3.93 -6.19
C TYR A 668 -28.72 -2.94 -7.11
N LEU A 669 -28.78 -3.11 -8.44
CA LEU A 669 -28.17 -2.16 -9.37
C LEU A 669 -29.09 -0.96 -9.66
N THR A 670 -28.51 0.23 -9.84
CA THR A 670 -29.24 1.46 -10.18
C THR A 670 -28.49 2.30 -11.22
N TYR A 671 -29.21 2.92 -12.16
CA TYR A 671 -28.66 3.61 -13.34
C TYR A 671 -29.55 4.75 -13.86
N TYR A 672 -29.01 5.60 -14.74
CA TYR A 672 -29.77 6.63 -15.49
C TYR A 672 -30.69 6.06 -16.57
N PHE A 673 -30.28 4.96 -17.21
CA PHE A 673 -30.98 4.25 -18.28
C PHE A 673 -30.84 2.74 -18.07
N ASN A 674 -31.63 1.93 -18.78
CA ASN A 674 -31.59 0.47 -18.61
C ASN A 674 -30.34 -0.14 -19.28
N LEU A 675 -29.24 -0.25 -18.52
CA LEU A 675 -27.98 -0.82 -18.95
C LEU A 675 -27.66 -2.08 -18.14
N SER A 676 -27.40 -3.19 -18.82
CA SER A 676 -26.90 -4.42 -18.19
C SER A 676 -25.42 -4.29 -17.81
N LEU A 677 -25.06 -4.80 -16.63
CA LEU A 677 -23.66 -4.95 -16.20
C LEU A 677 -22.87 -5.86 -17.16
N GLU A 678 -21.75 -5.38 -17.71
CA GLU A 678 -20.84 -6.17 -18.54
C GLU A 678 -20.11 -7.23 -17.68
N GLY A 679 -20.31 -8.52 -17.95
CA GLY A 679 -19.68 -9.61 -17.20
C GLY A 679 -18.19 -9.79 -17.56
N SER A 680 -17.31 -9.86 -16.57
CA SER A 680 -15.85 -10.03 -16.79
C SER A 680 -15.45 -11.44 -17.24
N THR A 681 -16.35 -12.42 -17.13
CA THR A 681 -16.19 -13.80 -17.61
C THR A 681 -17.56 -14.34 -18.06
N GLU A 682 -17.59 -15.38 -18.90
CA GLU A 682 -18.85 -16.03 -19.34
C GLU A 682 -19.69 -16.52 -18.14
N LYS A 683 -19.03 -17.07 -17.10
CA LYS A 683 -19.67 -17.47 -15.84
C LYS A 683 -20.32 -16.27 -15.14
N ASN A 684 -19.65 -15.13 -15.12
CA ASN A 684 -20.20 -13.91 -14.54
C ASN A 684 -21.35 -13.37 -15.38
N GLU A 685 -21.27 -13.39 -16.72
CA GLU A 685 -22.36 -12.95 -17.59
C GLU A 685 -23.63 -13.81 -17.40
N TYR A 686 -23.48 -15.14 -17.28
CA TYR A 686 -24.58 -16.05 -16.93
C TYR A 686 -25.16 -15.74 -15.54
N ASN A 687 -24.30 -15.57 -14.52
CA ASN A 687 -24.75 -15.27 -13.17
C ASN A 687 -25.40 -13.89 -13.05
N ILE A 688 -24.94 -12.88 -13.80
CA ILE A 688 -25.56 -11.55 -13.91
C ILE A 688 -26.97 -11.68 -14.50
N LYS A 689 -27.13 -12.41 -15.62
CA LYS A 689 -28.46 -12.66 -16.22
C LYS A 689 -29.41 -13.33 -15.23
N ARG A 690 -28.92 -14.30 -14.44
CA ARG A 690 -29.68 -14.95 -13.36
C ARG A 690 -30.02 -13.99 -12.22
N ALA A 691 -29.07 -13.15 -11.77
CA ALA A 691 -29.27 -12.19 -10.70
C ALA A 691 -30.29 -11.12 -11.09
N LEU A 692 -30.17 -10.54 -12.29
CA LEU A 692 -31.08 -9.52 -12.81
C LEU A 692 -32.52 -10.03 -12.99
N ALA A 693 -32.71 -11.32 -13.26
CA ALA A 693 -34.04 -11.94 -13.29
C ALA A 693 -34.68 -12.08 -11.88
N MET A 694 -33.87 -12.09 -10.81
CA MET A 694 -34.33 -12.17 -9.42
C MET A 694 -34.38 -10.80 -8.72
N ASN A 695 -33.62 -9.82 -9.24
CA ASN A 695 -33.29 -8.55 -8.61
C ASN A 695 -33.11 -7.47 -9.71
N PRO A 696 -34.20 -6.87 -10.20
CA PRO A 696 -34.20 -6.03 -11.40
C PRO A 696 -33.59 -4.64 -11.17
N ILE A 697 -33.09 -4.04 -12.25
CA ILE A 697 -32.38 -2.76 -12.24
C ILE A 697 -33.34 -1.58 -11.92
N VAL A 698 -32.96 -0.75 -10.96
CA VAL A 698 -33.73 0.45 -10.58
C VAL A 698 -33.25 1.67 -11.36
N VAL A 699 -34.00 2.08 -12.38
CA VAL A 699 -33.65 3.23 -13.24
C VAL A 699 -34.16 4.57 -12.67
N ARG A 700 -33.34 5.62 -12.75
CA ARG A 700 -33.61 6.99 -12.27
C ARG A 700 -33.03 8.04 -13.23
N ALA A 701 -33.90 8.74 -13.96
CA ALA A 701 -33.49 9.75 -14.94
C ALA A 701 -32.87 11.04 -14.35
N LYS A 702 -32.94 11.23 -13.02
CA LYS A 702 -32.38 12.40 -12.31
C LYS A 702 -31.29 11.97 -11.34
N GLU A 703 -30.14 12.64 -11.40
CA GLU A 703 -28.98 12.39 -10.51
C GLU A 703 -29.37 12.41 -9.03
N VAL A 704 -30.12 13.43 -8.60
CA VAL A 704 -30.58 13.59 -7.20
C VAL A 704 -31.40 12.40 -6.72
N ASP A 705 -32.13 11.72 -7.60
CA ASP A 705 -32.94 10.54 -7.24
C ASP A 705 -32.14 9.24 -7.37
N LEU A 706 -31.17 9.17 -8.28
CA LEU A 706 -30.17 8.10 -8.36
C LEU A 706 -29.33 8.02 -7.07
N ILE A 707 -28.83 9.16 -6.58
CA ILE A 707 -28.03 9.26 -5.35
C ILE A 707 -28.85 8.76 -4.14
N LYS A 708 -30.17 9.03 -4.09
CA LYS A 708 -31.05 8.49 -3.02
C LYS A 708 -31.14 6.97 -3.06
N GLU A 709 -31.17 6.34 -4.24
CA GLU A 709 -31.13 4.87 -4.34
C GLU A 709 -29.78 4.31 -3.87
N ILE A 710 -28.67 4.96 -4.24
CA ILE A 710 -27.33 4.59 -3.76
C ILE A 710 -27.24 4.70 -2.22
N GLN A 711 -27.79 5.78 -1.64
CA GLN A 711 -27.83 5.98 -0.19
C GLN A 711 -28.69 4.95 0.56
N LYS A 712 -29.77 4.42 -0.04
CA LYS A 712 -30.50 3.26 0.52
C LYS A 712 -29.61 2.02 0.53
N GLY A 713 -28.92 1.74 -0.57
CA GLY A 713 -28.02 0.60 -0.71
C GLY A 713 -27.82 0.08 -2.14
N GLY A 714 -28.33 0.80 -3.15
CA GLY A 714 -28.08 0.47 -4.54
C GLY A 714 -26.62 0.71 -4.95
N VAL A 715 -26.17 -0.02 -5.98
CA VAL A 715 -24.84 0.10 -6.59
C VAL A 715 -25.00 0.69 -7.99
N PHE A 716 -24.27 1.76 -8.28
CA PHE A 716 -24.18 2.32 -9.64
C PHE A 716 -22.89 1.84 -10.29
N TYR A 717 -23.01 1.15 -11.42
CA TYR A 717 -21.86 0.69 -12.21
C TYR A 717 -21.52 1.68 -13.33
N SER A 718 -20.23 1.87 -13.57
CA SER A 718 -19.71 2.59 -14.74
C SER A 718 -18.34 2.05 -15.14
N THR A 719 -17.76 2.57 -16.22
CA THR A 719 -16.32 2.54 -16.46
C THR A 719 -15.73 3.92 -16.20
N TYR A 720 -14.56 4.01 -15.55
CA TYR A 720 -13.91 5.29 -15.24
C TYR A 720 -12.39 5.22 -15.44
N ASP A 721 -11.79 6.39 -15.69
CA ASP A 721 -10.36 6.55 -15.96
C ASP A 721 -9.53 6.14 -14.72
N ILE A 722 -8.59 5.22 -14.91
CA ILE A 722 -7.73 4.70 -13.83
C ILE A 722 -6.80 5.81 -13.30
N GLU A 723 -6.33 6.73 -14.14
CA GLU A 723 -5.36 7.75 -13.72
C GLU A 723 -5.95 8.76 -12.71
N PHE A 724 -7.27 8.90 -12.74
CA PHE A 724 -8.06 9.71 -11.80
C PHE A 724 -8.35 8.99 -10.48
N LEU A 725 -8.09 7.68 -10.37
CA LEU A 725 -8.37 6.85 -9.18
C LEU A 725 -7.06 6.34 -8.55
N PRO A 726 -6.49 7.05 -7.55
CA PRO A 726 -5.17 6.73 -6.99
C PRO A 726 -5.10 5.38 -6.26
N GLN A 727 -6.24 4.80 -5.86
CA GLN A 727 -6.33 3.52 -5.15
C GLN A 727 -7.55 2.72 -5.62
N ALA A 728 -7.63 1.45 -5.26
CA ALA A 728 -8.78 0.59 -5.54
C ALA A 728 -10.08 1.08 -4.87
N VAL A 729 -10.00 1.89 -3.81
CA VAL A 729 -11.15 2.58 -3.21
C VAL A 729 -10.83 4.07 -3.14
N SER A 730 -11.74 4.92 -3.60
CA SER A 730 -11.58 6.37 -3.64
C SER A 730 -12.86 7.10 -3.26
N VAL A 731 -12.76 8.32 -2.75
CA VAL A 731 -13.90 9.19 -2.47
C VAL A 731 -14.50 9.67 -3.79
N TRP A 732 -15.78 9.38 -4.06
CA TRP A 732 -16.45 9.87 -5.27
C TRP A 732 -16.94 11.31 -5.09
N ASP A 733 -17.76 11.53 -4.05
CA ASP A 733 -18.06 12.84 -3.47
C ASP A 733 -18.24 12.73 -1.95
N LYS A 734 -17.53 13.59 -1.23
CA LYS A 734 -17.54 13.68 0.23
C LYS A 734 -18.78 14.38 0.79
N ARG A 735 -19.48 15.21 0.00
CA ARG A 735 -20.70 15.92 0.44
C ARG A 735 -21.93 15.04 0.37
N GLN A 736 -22.10 14.30 -0.73
CA GLN A 736 -23.18 13.32 -0.92
C GLN A 736 -22.94 12.00 -0.15
N GLY A 737 -21.72 11.75 0.34
CA GLY A 737 -21.37 10.54 1.08
C GLY A 737 -21.21 9.33 0.17
N LEU A 738 -20.49 9.48 -0.94
CA LEU A 738 -20.30 8.46 -1.97
C LEU A 738 -18.83 8.04 -2.10
N THR A 739 -18.61 6.74 -2.20
CA THR A 739 -17.30 6.10 -2.36
C THR A 739 -17.33 5.26 -3.65
N VAL A 740 -16.25 5.29 -4.43
CA VAL A 740 -16.08 4.49 -5.66
C VAL A 740 -15.06 3.37 -5.42
N ILE A 741 -15.40 2.17 -5.86
CA ILE A 741 -14.56 0.98 -5.85
C ILE A 741 -14.15 0.71 -7.30
N ARG A 742 -12.85 0.58 -7.58
CA ARG A 742 -12.30 0.14 -8.88
C ARG A 742 -12.04 -1.35 -8.83
N ASP A 743 -12.70 -2.09 -9.71
CA ASP A 743 -12.53 -3.53 -9.81
C ASP A 743 -11.20 -3.84 -10.49
N THR A 744 -10.19 -4.23 -9.71
CA THR A 744 -8.86 -4.56 -10.25
C THR A 744 -8.86 -5.82 -11.12
N THR A 745 -9.93 -6.62 -11.07
CA THR A 745 -10.19 -7.79 -11.92
C THR A 745 -11.25 -7.57 -12.99
N GLY A 746 -11.83 -6.36 -13.05
CA GLY A 746 -12.86 -5.99 -14.01
C GLY A 746 -12.30 -5.63 -15.39
N ILE A 747 -13.20 -5.63 -16.38
CA ILE A 747 -12.88 -5.37 -17.79
C ILE A 747 -12.09 -4.06 -17.93
N LEU A 748 -10.97 -4.14 -18.65
CA LEU A 748 -10.13 -3.00 -19.02
C LEU A 748 -10.44 -2.55 -20.45
N SER A 749 -10.85 -1.30 -20.61
CA SER A 749 -11.15 -0.65 -21.88
C SER A 749 -10.06 0.35 -22.27
N TYR A 750 -9.47 0.14 -23.44
CA TYR A 750 -8.46 1.04 -24.03
C TYR A 750 -9.13 2.07 -24.94
N VAL A 751 -8.68 3.31 -24.85
CA VAL A 751 -9.27 4.44 -25.60
C VAL A 751 -8.17 5.18 -26.37
N ALA A 752 -8.40 5.39 -27.67
CA ALA A 752 -7.40 5.93 -28.62
C ALA A 752 -8.08 6.76 -29.71
N PHE A 753 -7.32 7.62 -30.39
CA PHE A 753 -7.80 8.34 -31.57
C PHE A 753 -7.94 7.39 -32.76
N GLY A 754 -9.01 7.55 -33.52
CA GLY A 754 -9.21 6.88 -34.79
C GLY A 754 -8.52 7.63 -35.93
N PHE A 755 -8.00 6.88 -36.90
CA PHE A 755 -7.53 7.34 -38.20
C PHE A 755 -8.30 6.58 -39.28
N SER A 756 -8.61 7.25 -40.38
CA SER A 756 -9.33 6.63 -41.50
C SER A 756 -8.54 5.44 -42.07
N ILE A 757 -9.24 4.48 -42.69
CA ILE A 757 -8.62 3.18 -43.04
C ILE A 757 -7.54 3.30 -44.14
N SER A 758 -7.61 4.32 -45.00
CA SER A 758 -6.56 4.64 -45.97
C SER A 758 -5.32 5.30 -45.32
N ASN A 759 -5.52 6.10 -44.26
CA ASN A 759 -4.51 6.94 -43.63
C ASN A 759 -3.51 6.22 -42.69
N ARG A 760 -3.23 4.93 -42.94
CA ARG A 760 -2.37 4.09 -42.06
C ARG A 760 -0.98 4.67 -41.80
N LYS A 761 -0.34 5.30 -42.79
CA LYS A 761 0.99 5.90 -42.61
C LYS A 761 0.96 7.03 -41.58
N LEU A 762 -0.07 7.88 -41.62
CA LEU A 762 -0.26 8.98 -40.68
C LEU A 762 -0.46 8.43 -39.26
N CYS A 763 -1.32 7.43 -39.07
CA CYS A 763 -1.49 6.77 -37.77
C CYS A 763 -0.16 6.26 -37.17
N GLN A 764 0.76 5.73 -37.98
CA GLN A 764 2.08 5.28 -37.51
C GLN A 764 3.04 6.42 -37.17
N MET A 765 3.01 7.53 -37.93
CA MET A 765 3.79 8.73 -37.62
C MET A 765 3.27 9.44 -36.36
N PHE A 766 1.94 9.56 -36.23
CA PHE A 766 1.25 10.08 -35.04
C PHE A 766 1.67 9.28 -33.80
N ASN A 767 1.65 7.95 -33.87
CA ASN A 767 2.11 7.09 -32.78
C ASN A 767 3.57 7.35 -32.37
N LYS A 768 4.49 7.60 -33.32
CA LYS A 768 5.90 7.89 -33.01
C LYS A 768 6.09 9.22 -32.27
N ALA A 769 5.25 10.22 -32.52
CA ALA A 769 5.25 11.49 -31.78
C ALA A 769 4.45 11.41 -30.47
N LEU A 770 3.31 10.73 -30.45
CA LEU A 770 2.49 10.48 -29.27
C LEU A 770 3.29 9.80 -28.16
N LEU A 771 4.14 8.81 -28.48
CA LEU A 771 5.06 8.17 -27.53
C LEU A 771 5.95 9.17 -26.75
N LYS A 772 6.31 10.33 -27.34
CA LYS A 772 7.12 11.34 -26.66
C LYS A 772 6.35 12.11 -25.56
N ILE A 773 5.02 12.19 -25.68
CA ILE A 773 4.16 12.90 -24.71
C ILE A 773 3.30 11.95 -23.86
N LEU A 774 3.24 10.67 -24.20
CA LEU A 774 2.41 9.66 -23.53
C LEU A 774 2.56 9.66 -21.99
N PRO A 775 3.77 9.76 -21.40
CA PRO A 775 3.94 9.85 -19.94
C PRO A 775 3.38 11.14 -19.31
N GLY A 776 3.13 12.17 -20.13
CA GLY A 776 2.61 13.48 -19.71
C GLY A 776 1.10 13.66 -19.88
N ILE A 777 0.38 12.70 -20.49
CA ILE A 777 -1.07 12.85 -20.77
C ILE A 777 -1.90 13.06 -19.51
N ALA A 778 -1.58 12.34 -18.43
CA ALA A 778 -2.16 12.57 -17.10
C ALA A 778 -2.05 14.04 -16.66
N SER A 779 -0.90 14.66 -16.88
CA SER A 779 -0.60 16.05 -16.53
C SER A 779 -1.28 17.06 -17.46
N ILE A 780 -1.42 16.74 -18.76
CA ILE A 780 -2.18 17.56 -19.73
C ILE A 780 -3.67 17.57 -19.37
N THR A 781 -4.20 16.44 -18.87
CA THR A 781 -5.62 16.33 -18.50
C THR A 781 -5.92 16.95 -17.12
N LEU A 782 -5.02 16.78 -16.15
CA LEU A 782 -5.22 17.28 -14.78
C LEU A 782 -4.76 18.73 -14.58
N GLY A 783 -3.68 19.18 -15.22
CA GLY A 783 -3.04 20.48 -14.98
C GLY A 783 -3.93 21.70 -15.30
N PRO A 784 -4.56 21.78 -16.49
CA PRO A 784 -5.53 22.81 -16.83
C PRO A 784 -6.86 22.65 -16.07
N GLY A 785 -7.09 21.53 -15.38
CA GLY A 785 -8.32 21.23 -14.64
C GLY A 785 -9.47 20.71 -15.52
N TYR A 786 -9.19 19.88 -16.52
CA TYR A 786 -10.22 19.12 -17.26
C TYR A 786 -10.68 17.90 -16.47
N GLY A 787 -9.71 17.13 -15.94
CA GLY A 787 -9.96 16.07 -14.96
C GLY A 787 -9.78 16.55 -13.52
N THR A 788 -10.44 15.88 -12.57
CA THR A 788 -10.09 15.99 -11.15
C THR A 788 -9.73 14.61 -10.59
N LYS A 789 -8.49 14.47 -10.12
CA LYS A 789 -8.02 13.24 -9.48
C LYS A 789 -8.77 13.06 -8.15
N LYS A 790 -9.46 11.95 -7.99
CA LYS A 790 -10.24 11.64 -6.78
C LYS A 790 -9.29 11.46 -5.59
N GLN A 791 -9.78 11.77 -4.39
CA GLN A 791 -9.05 11.49 -3.16
C GLN A 791 -9.11 9.98 -2.89
N ALA A 792 -8.00 9.36 -2.52
CA ALA A 792 -8.02 7.99 -1.99
C ALA A 792 -8.96 7.95 -0.77
N GLU A 793 -9.75 6.88 -0.65
CA GLU A 793 -10.41 6.57 0.62
C GLU A 793 -9.35 5.90 1.49
N ASP A 794 -9.06 6.46 2.65
CA ASP A 794 -7.84 6.11 3.41
C ASP A 794 -7.98 4.76 4.12
N ILE A 795 -7.81 3.68 3.34
CA ILE A 795 -7.69 2.30 3.81
C ILE A 795 -6.34 2.05 4.51
N THR A 796 -5.39 2.98 4.40
CA THR A 796 -4.10 2.90 5.09
C THR A 796 -4.16 3.49 6.50
N VAL A 797 -3.42 2.89 7.44
CA VAL A 797 -3.40 3.33 8.85
C VAL A 797 -2.48 4.56 9.01
N GLN A 798 -2.86 5.68 8.40
CA GLN A 798 -2.15 6.95 8.60
C GLN A 798 -2.49 7.55 9.97
N VAL A 799 -1.45 7.76 10.79
CA VAL A 799 -1.53 8.25 12.17
C VAL A 799 -2.08 9.69 12.18
N LYS A 800 -3.39 9.83 12.37
CA LYS A 800 -4.08 11.11 12.28
C LYS A 800 -4.12 11.77 13.65
N LYS A 801 -3.70 13.05 13.72
CA LYS A 801 -3.81 13.86 14.95
C LYS A 801 -5.28 14.18 15.24
N THR A 802 -5.94 13.28 15.97
CA THR A 802 -7.32 13.42 16.46
C THR A 802 -7.38 14.46 17.59
N ARG A 803 -8.39 15.34 17.56
CA ARG A 803 -8.75 16.16 18.73
C ARG A 803 -9.81 15.39 19.52
N LEU A 804 -9.51 15.11 20.80
CA LEU A 804 -10.48 14.51 21.71
C LEU A 804 -11.74 15.39 21.79
N SER A 805 -12.90 14.74 21.84
CA SER A 805 -14.21 15.39 21.85
C SER A 805 -15.14 14.67 22.81
N PHE A 806 -15.88 15.45 23.61
CA PHE A 806 -16.76 14.97 24.67
C PHE A 806 -17.74 13.88 24.16
N LYS A 807 -18.63 14.25 23.21
CA LYS A 807 -19.67 13.37 22.64
C LYS A 807 -19.18 12.23 21.73
N LYS A 808 -17.86 12.05 21.57
CA LYS A 808 -17.27 10.98 20.74
C LYS A 808 -16.28 10.08 21.48
N HIS A 809 -15.69 10.56 22.58
CA HIS A 809 -14.66 9.84 23.31
C HIS A 809 -14.90 9.91 24.82
N LEU A 810 -14.90 11.11 25.41
CA LEU A 810 -14.84 11.26 26.87
C LEU A 810 -16.16 10.98 27.60
N GLU A 811 -17.29 10.97 26.89
CA GLU A 811 -18.63 10.73 27.44
C GLU A 811 -18.71 9.50 28.38
N GLN A 812 -18.18 8.34 27.96
CA GLN A 812 -18.17 7.14 28.81
C GLN A 812 -17.35 7.32 30.09
N LEU A 813 -16.22 8.01 30.03
CA LEU A 813 -15.35 8.26 31.18
C LEU A 813 -16.01 9.21 32.19
N PHE A 814 -16.76 10.22 31.71
CA PHE A 814 -17.58 11.06 32.57
C PHE A 814 -18.75 10.31 33.21
N TYR A 815 -19.42 9.40 32.49
CA TYR A 815 -20.45 8.54 33.10
C TYR A 815 -19.86 7.63 34.19
N ILE A 816 -18.72 6.96 33.95
CA ILE A 816 -18.05 6.12 34.96
C ILE A 816 -17.71 6.93 36.22
N TYR A 817 -17.16 8.14 36.05
CA TYR A 817 -16.85 9.03 37.17
C TYR A 817 -18.10 9.45 37.96
N LEU A 818 -19.15 9.92 37.28
CA LEU A 818 -20.40 10.36 37.91
C LEU A 818 -21.13 9.22 38.63
N ILE A 819 -21.15 8.02 38.05
CA ILE A 819 -21.71 6.81 38.69
C ILE A 819 -20.89 6.44 39.93
N GLY A 820 -19.55 6.46 39.86
CA GLY A 820 -18.68 6.21 41.00
C GLY A 820 -18.90 7.20 42.15
N CYS A 821 -18.99 8.50 41.85
CA CYS A 821 -19.32 9.53 42.84
C CYS A 821 -20.73 9.32 43.44
N GLY A 822 -21.72 8.97 42.62
CA GLY A 822 -23.08 8.66 43.08
C GLY A 822 -23.12 7.48 44.06
N ILE A 823 -22.44 6.38 43.72
CA ILE A 823 -22.32 5.20 44.59
C ILE A 823 -21.64 5.56 45.92
N ALA A 824 -20.54 6.32 45.89
CA ALA A 824 -19.85 6.76 47.11
C ALA A 824 -20.74 7.63 48.02
N VAL A 825 -21.52 8.54 47.44
CA VAL A 825 -22.49 9.37 48.19
C VAL A 825 -23.61 8.51 48.79
N VAL A 826 -24.12 7.51 48.06
CA VAL A 826 -25.13 6.57 48.58
C VAL A 826 -24.57 5.78 49.78
N PHE A 827 -23.34 5.24 49.68
CA PHE A 827 -22.72 4.55 50.82
C PHE A 827 -22.50 5.46 52.03
N PHE A 828 -22.05 6.70 51.82
CA PHE A 828 -21.91 7.68 52.92
C PHE A 828 -23.26 8.03 53.59
N ILE A 829 -24.35 8.13 52.81
CA ILE A 829 -25.70 8.32 53.36
C ILE A 829 -26.13 7.10 54.18
N ILE A 830 -25.90 5.88 53.68
CA ILE A 830 -26.20 4.63 54.40
C ILE A 830 -25.39 4.52 55.69
N GLU A 831 -24.09 4.82 55.67
CA GLU A 831 -23.23 4.86 56.86
C GLU A 831 -23.76 5.86 57.89
N LYS A 832 -24.11 7.08 57.46
CA LYS A 832 -24.65 8.14 58.33
C LYS A 832 -25.99 7.76 58.95
N ILE A 833 -26.85 7.04 58.22
CA ILE A 833 -28.10 6.47 58.73
C ILE A 833 -27.80 5.36 59.76
N PHE A 834 -26.94 4.40 59.41
CA PHE A 834 -26.58 3.29 60.29
C PHE A 834 -25.90 3.76 61.58
N TYR A 835 -25.03 4.76 61.50
CA TYR A 835 -24.42 5.44 62.65
C TYR A 835 -25.49 6.08 63.54
N ARG A 836 -26.44 6.84 62.97
CA ARG A 836 -27.56 7.42 63.73
C ARG A 836 -28.42 6.35 64.41
N VAL A 837 -28.78 5.26 63.73
CA VAL A 837 -29.52 4.14 64.31
C VAL A 837 -28.74 3.48 65.45
N ARG A 838 -27.42 3.29 65.28
CA ARG A 838 -26.54 2.72 66.32
C ARG A 838 -26.38 3.64 67.54
N VAL A 839 -26.35 4.95 67.34
CA VAL A 839 -26.35 5.95 68.43
C VAL A 839 -27.70 5.97 69.16
N LEU A 840 -28.82 6.00 68.43
CA LEU A 840 -30.17 5.96 69.02
C LEU A 840 -30.41 4.66 69.82
N ASN A 841 -29.97 3.51 69.32
CA ASN A 841 -30.07 2.24 70.04
C ASN A 841 -29.17 2.23 71.28
N ARG A 842 -27.96 2.81 71.22
CA ARG A 842 -27.11 3.01 72.42
C ARG A 842 -27.76 3.95 73.44
N GLN A 843 -28.40 5.03 73.01
CA GLN A 843 -29.13 5.96 73.88
C GLN A 843 -30.33 5.28 74.55
N LYS A 844 -31.10 4.46 73.83
CA LYS A 844 -32.19 3.66 74.40
C LYS A 844 -31.69 2.70 75.48
N VAL A 845 -30.62 1.94 75.23
CA VAL A 845 -30.01 1.06 76.24
C VAL A 845 -29.54 1.88 77.45
N TYR A 846 -28.90 3.04 77.24
CA TYR A 846 -28.46 3.89 78.34
C TYR A 846 -29.62 4.51 79.15
N GLN A 847 -30.79 4.71 78.55
CA GLN A 847 -32.01 5.15 79.25
C GLN A 847 -32.65 4.02 80.05
N VAL A 848 -32.74 2.81 79.50
CA VAL A 848 -33.26 1.62 80.21
C VAL A 848 -32.41 1.33 81.46
N ASN A 849 -31.09 1.21 81.31
CA ASN A 849 -30.18 0.98 82.42
C ASN A 849 -30.24 2.08 83.50
N ARG A 850 -30.61 3.32 83.13
CA ARG A 850 -30.80 4.42 84.08
C ARG A 850 -32.13 4.31 84.84
N GLN A 851 -33.21 3.89 84.18
CA GLN A 851 -34.48 3.64 84.85
C GLN A 851 -34.40 2.46 85.82
N GLU A 852 -33.54 1.46 85.56
CA GLU A 852 -33.24 0.40 86.53
C GLU A 852 -32.44 0.94 87.74
N SER A 853 -31.52 1.89 87.56
CA SER A 853 -30.74 2.45 88.67
C SER A 853 -31.52 3.35 89.63
N ASP A 854 -32.60 4.00 89.17
CA ASP A 854 -33.46 4.84 90.01
C ASP A 854 -34.46 4.02 90.87
N VAL A 855 -34.44 2.66 90.81
CA VAL A 855 -35.37 1.77 91.53
C VAL A 855 -34.62 0.74 92.39
N THR A 856 -33.97 1.20 93.47
CA THR A 856 -33.54 0.36 94.60
C THR A 856 -33.92 0.99 95.96
N PRO A 857 -34.21 0.18 97.01
CA PRO A 857 -34.90 0.65 98.21
C PRO A 857 -33.98 1.30 99.27
N GLN A 858 -34.61 1.84 100.31
CA GLN A 858 -33.97 2.44 101.48
C GLN A 858 -32.97 1.48 102.16
N CYS A 859 -31.69 1.84 102.23
CA CYS A 859 -30.73 1.19 103.11
C CYS A 859 -30.91 1.69 104.56
N THR A 860 -31.36 0.80 105.45
CA THR A 860 -31.43 1.06 106.89
C THR A 860 -30.03 1.14 107.52
N PHE A 861 -29.77 2.18 108.31
CA PHE A 861 -28.59 2.25 109.15
C PHE A 861 -28.69 1.27 110.34
N THR A 862 -27.69 0.39 110.49
CA THR A 862 -27.43 -0.39 111.71
C THR A 862 -26.00 -0.08 112.19
N PRO A 863 -25.82 0.61 113.34
CA PRO A 863 -24.50 0.93 113.89
C PRO A 863 -23.94 -0.20 114.79
N LEU A 864 -22.74 0.05 115.34
CA LEU A 864 -21.97 -0.69 116.38
C LEU A 864 -20.95 -1.73 115.86
N PRO A 865 -19.89 -2.03 116.64
CA PRO A 865 -19.36 -1.35 117.84
C PRO A 865 -17.90 -0.82 117.67
N TYR A 866 -17.41 -0.20 118.76
CA TYR A 866 -16.06 0.32 119.01
C TYR A 866 -14.91 -0.63 118.62
#